data_AF-A0A3Q0EWX0-F1
#
_entry.id   AF-A0A3Q0EWX0-F1
#
_cell.length_a   1.000
_cell.length_b   1.000
_cell.length_c   1.000
_cell.angle_alpha   90.00
_cell.angle_beta   90.00
_cell.angle_gamma   90.00
#
_symmetry.space_group_name_H-M   'P 1'
#
loop_
_entity.id
_entity.type
_entity.pdbx_description
1 polymer ?
#
loop_
_entity_poly.entity_id
_entity_poly.type
_entity_poly.pdbx_seq_one_letter_code
_entity_poly.pdbx_strand_id
1 'polypeptide(L)'
;MKNLYATNNGTTSSLESDGIQTKTVSKHSNSRVKDKELADMVEGKSSPAAAVQHSADIHKMKLELEQEQNKMAHMQLKLQEEEKLNKSFQEELKLLKLERDKTTYEMSKLHNELNGKISEINRLQMELSRQEDEETSDVDSFKRLIESLEKENTTLKLEKDELEAEVKSIRTSGKISPDASQIQKRIPSFNNHVSQNLPDPSKSFPRNEELERSLHKLSEELEETQKGNEELERSLLKLSKELEETQKERDKAVQQLTRLKQHLLEKESEDSEKMDEDSKIIEELRDSNNYLRAQISHLERTLKQGTASQEKLKMENDNEILKSREIIDELNKKLTDCMSTIDAKNTELLNLQTALGQYYAEIEAKEHLEGDLARAKEENSKLSLLLKDAQCRADVFISEKEEILAKLSKSEKLQSEWRSRVSKLEEDNSRLRRAVEQSMTRLNRMSVDSDFLVDRRIVIKLLVTYFQRNHSKEVLDLMVRMLGFSNEDKQRIGVAQQGPGKGVVRGVLGLPGRLVGGILGGGGSTESAANAGADNQSFADLWVDFLLKETEEREKRESAGTRDKSMDDSHDRSYTNSSPPHSNQRFRTGTVPISSSTNQNISSLPRGYFQHSEQLGSEFSTVPLTSSSSDSSKLLPRY
;
A
#
# COMPACT_ATOMS: atom_id res chain seq x y z
N MET A 1 -52.51 -5.65 -16.58
CA MET A 1 -51.67 -6.72 -15.99
C MET A 1 -51.08 -6.13 -14.71
N LYS A 2 -51.62 -6.42 -13.53
CA LYS A 2 -51.24 -7.52 -12.60
C LYS A 2 -49.77 -7.49 -12.14
N ASN A 3 -49.58 -7.21 -10.85
CA ASN A 3 -48.48 -7.61 -9.97
C ASN A 3 -47.09 -7.00 -10.22
N LEU A 4 -46.20 -6.82 -9.22
CA LEU A 4 -46.29 -6.91 -7.75
C LEU A 4 -45.05 -6.20 -7.17
N TYR A 5 -45.18 -5.27 -6.22
CA TYR A 5 -44.10 -4.96 -5.28
C TYR A 5 -44.69 -4.64 -3.91
N ALA A 6 -44.51 -5.56 -2.98
CA ALA A 6 -44.82 -5.39 -1.57
C ALA A 6 -43.53 -5.06 -0.81
N THR A 7 -43.62 -4.01 0.01
CA THR A 7 -42.97 -3.83 1.32
C THR A 7 -41.64 -4.53 1.63
N ASN A 8 -40.69 -3.76 2.14
CA ASN A 8 -40.16 -4.05 3.49
C ASN A 8 -39.77 -2.76 4.23
N ASN A 9 -40.11 -2.71 5.51
CA ASN A 9 -39.88 -1.56 6.39
C ASN A 9 -38.47 -1.59 6.99
N GLY A 10 -37.80 -0.44 7.00
CA GLY A 10 -36.62 -0.18 7.82
C GLY A 10 -36.96 0.85 8.89
N THR A 11 -37.31 0.39 10.09
CA THR A 11 -37.76 1.26 11.20
C THR A 11 -36.57 2.00 11.82
N THR A 12 -36.56 3.33 11.77
CA THR A 12 -35.82 4.16 12.73
C THR A 12 -36.80 5.05 13.47
N SER A 13 -36.81 4.93 14.79
CA SER A 13 -37.80 5.55 15.67
C SER A 13 -37.70 7.08 15.67
N SER A 14 -38.85 7.74 15.68
CA SER A 14 -38.95 9.07 16.28
C SER A 14 -38.45 8.99 17.72
N LEU A 15 -37.56 9.92 18.07
CA LEU A 15 -37.28 10.28 19.44
C LEU A 15 -37.20 11.80 19.48
N GLU A 16 -38.39 12.42 19.61
CA GLU A 16 -38.49 13.72 20.26
C GLU A 16 -37.72 13.64 21.58
N SER A 17 -36.70 14.48 21.73
CA SER A 17 -36.12 14.76 23.03
C SER A 17 -36.29 16.25 23.28
N ASP A 18 -37.20 16.55 24.21
CA ASP A 18 -37.53 17.90 24.63
C ASP A 18 -36.27 18.72 24.91
N GLY A 19 -36.30 19.99 24.49
CA GLY A 19 -35.31 20.97 24.90
C GLY A 19 -35.46 21.29 26.39
N ILE A 20 -34.85 20.47 27.26
CA ILE A 20 -34.83 20.69 28.70
C ILE A 20 -34.07 21.99 28.99
N GLN A 21 -34.80 23.09 29.17
CA GLN A 21 -34.30 24.26 29.86
C GLN A 21 -34.07 23.92 31.34
N THR A 22 -32.88 23.41 31.69
CA THR A 22 -32.46 23.33 33.11
C THR A 22 -32.20 24.73 33.66
N LYS A 23 -33.29 25.43 33.98
CA LYS A 23 -33.33 26.63 34.80
C LYS A 23 -33.03 26.26 36.25
N THR A 24 -31.78 25.97 36.57
CA THR A 24 -31.32 25.73 37.96
C THR A 24 -31.23 27.05 38.72
N VAL A 25 -32.39 27.55 39.14
CA VAL A 25 -32.47 28.49 40.27
C VAL A 25 -31.98 27.74 41.52
N SER A 26 -30.82 28.11 42.04
CA SER A 26 -30.40 27.71 43.38
C SER A 26 -30.80 28.79 44.38
N LYS A 27 -31.85 28.51 45.16
CA LYS A 27 -32.22 29.25 46.37
C LYS A 27 -32.64 28.25 47.45
N HIS A 28 -32.29 28.59 48.70
CA HIS A 28 -32.45 27.80 49.93
C HIS A 28 -31.42 26.65 50.11
N SER A 29 -30.91 26.39 51.31
CA SER A 29 -30.89 27.18 52.57
C SER A 29 -29.90 26.54 53.57
N ASN A 30 -29.53 27.29 54.63
CA ASN A 30 -28.96 26.79 55.89
C ASN A 30 -27.76 25.82 55.86
N SER A 31 -26.55 26.40 55.88
CA SER A 31 -25.40 25.82 56.62
C SER A 31 -24.73 26.82 57.59
N ARG A 32 -25.39 27.96 57.88
CA ARG A 32 -24.91 29.05 58.77
C ARG A 32 -24.95 28.69 60.26
N VAL A 33 -24.42 27.52 60.63
CA VAL A 33 -24.36 27.01 62.02
C VAL A 33 -22.99 26.39 62.36
N LYS A 34 -22.17 25.98 61.39
CA LYS A 34 -20.89 25.25 61.68
C LYS A 34 -19.59 26.06 61.55
N ASP A 35 -19.65 27.32 61.14
CA ASP A 35 -18.46 28.17 61.03
C ASP A 35 -17.88 28.61 62.40
N LYS A 36 -18.59 28.35 63.52
CA LYS A 36 -18.09 28.63 64.87
C LYS A 36 -17.35 27.48 65.56
N GLU A 37 -17.60 26.22 65.19
CA GLU A 37 -16.83 25.08 65.73
C GLU A 37 -15.56 24.80 64.91
N LEU A 38 -15.49 25.25 63.65
CA LEU A 38 -14.28 25.13 62.83
C LEU A 38 -13.24 26.23 63.13
N ALA A 39 -13.64 27.38 63.69
CA ALA A 39 -12.71 28.44 64.08
C ALA A 39 -11.88 28.06 65.33
N ASP A 40 -12.54 27.54 66.38
CA ASP A 40 -11.88 27.15 67.64
C ASP A 40 -10.88 25.98 67.48
N MET A 41 -10.98 25.19 66.39
CA MET A 41 -10.03 24.12 66.09
C MET A 41 -8.77 24.58 65.33
N VAL A 42 -8.76 25.80 64.77
CA VAL A 42 -7.60 26.33 64.01
C VAL A 42 -6.67 27.17 64.91
N GLU A 43 -7.21 27.78 65.96
CA GLU A 43 -6.45 28.65 66.88
C GLU A 43 -5.58 27.84 67.89
N GLY A 44 -5.77 26.52 67.96
CA GLY A 44 -5.00 25.59 68.78
C GLY A 44 -3.72 25.07 68.13
N LYS A 45 -2.61 25.82 68.24
CA LYS A 45 -1.23 25.38 67.92
C LYS A 45 -0.96 24.96 66.46
N SER A 46 -1.20 25.85 65.50
CA SER A 46 -0.45 25.82 64.24
C SER A 46 0.73 26.80 64.31
N SER A 47 1.95 26.33 64.06
CA SER A 47 3.15 27.20 63.97
C SER A 47 2.96 28.21 62.82
N PRO A 48 3.46 29.46 62.91
CA PRO A 48 3.36 30.42 61.81
C PRO A 48 3.90 29.89 60.46
N ALA A 49 4.80 28.91 60.48
CA ALA A 49 5.25 28.20 59.29
C ALA A 49 4.12 27.44 58.55
N ALA A 50 3.15 26.86 59.26
CA ALA A 50 2.03 26.13 58.66
C ALA A 50 1.02 27.09 57.98
N ALA A 51 0.74 28.23 58.61
CA ALA A 51 -0.11 29.26 58.01
C ALA A 51 0.51 29.85 56.71
N VAL A 52 1.83 30.04 56.70
CA VAL A 52 2.58 30.45 55.49
C VAL A 52 2.55 29.37 54.40
N GLN A 53 2.67 28.09 54.77
CA GLN A 53 2.56 26.97 53.83
C GLN A 53 1.17 26.91 53.18
N HIS A 54 0.09 26.95 53.98
CA HIS A 54 -1.27 26.96 53.46
C HIS A 54 -1.56 28.18 52.56
N SER A 55 -0.98 29.34 52.86
CA SER A 55 -1.05 30.52 51.98
C SER A 55 -0.42 30.26 50.61
N ALA A 56 0.78 29.66 50.58
CA ALA A 56 1.48 29.32 49.34
C ALA A 56 0.71 28.28 48.51
N ASP A 57 0.18 27.23 49.16
CA ASP A 57 -0.61 26.18 48.50
C ASP A 57 -1.91 26.75 47.91
N ILE A 58 -2.60 27.66 48.61
CA ILE A 58 -3.79 28.36 48.10
C ILE A 58 -3.44 29.25 46.88
N HIS A 59 -2.29 29.93 46.89
CA HIS A 59 -1.84 30.71 45.75
C HIS A 59 -1.53 29.84 44.52
N LYS A 60 -0.90 28.66 44.72
CA LYS A 60 -0.67 27.67 43.67
C LYS A 60 -1.98 27.16 43.06
N MET A 61 -2.94 26.76 43.90
CA MET A 61 -4.26 26.31 43.45
C MET A 61 -5.04 27.39 42.67
N LYS A 62 -4.91 28.67 43.05
CA LYS A 62 -5.52 29.77 42.30
C LYS A 62 -4.92 29.93 40.91
N LEU A 63 -3.60 29.82 40.77
CA LEU A 63 -2.91 29.90 39.49
C LEU A 63 -3.27 28.71 38.58
N GLU A 64 -3.37 27.50 39.15
CA GLU A 64 -3.85 26.31 38.42
C GLU A 64 -5.30 26.48 37.97
N LEU A 65 -6.19 27.00 38.83
CA LEU A 65 -7.58 27.27 38.47
C LEU A 65 -7.71 28.34 37.37
N GLU A 66 -6.93 29.41 37.43
CA GLU A 66 -6.87 30.45 36.39
C GLU A 66 -6.35 29.86 35.06
N GLN A 67 -5.35 28.97 35.11
CA GLN A 67 -4.86 28.26 33.94
C GLN A 67 -5.93 27.35 33.32
N GLU A 68 -6.68 26.59 34.13
CA GLU A 68 -7.79 25.76 33.64
C GLU A 68 -8.98 26.58 33.12
N GLN A 69 -9.29 27.72 33.73
CA GLN A 69 -10.30 28.65 33.21
C GLN A 69 -9.90 29.21 31.83
N ASN A 70 -8.63 29.57 31.65
CA ASN A 70 -8.10 30.01 30.36
C ASN A 70 -8.13 28.88 29.30
N LYS A 71 -7.80 27.64 29.67
CA LYS A 71 -7.94 26.47 28.78
C LYS A 71 -9.40 26.22 28.40
N MET A 72 -10.33 26.31 29.35
CA MET A 72 -11.77 26.15 29.12
C MET A 72 -12.30 27.21 28.15
N ALA A 73 -11.93 28.48 28.35
CA ALA A 73 -12.29 29.57 27.44
C ALA A 73 -11.74 29.34 26.02
N HIS A 74 -10.50 28.87 25.89
CA HIS A 74 -9.91 28.53 24.59
C HIS A 74 -10.63 27.37 23.90
N MET A 75 -10.97 26.30 24.62
CA MET A 75 -11.76 25.18 24.09
C MET A 75 -13.17 25.61 23.66
N GLN A 76 -13.82 26.49 24.42
CA GLN A 76 -15.15 27.01 24.09
C GLN A 76 -15.13 27.88 22.83
N LEU A 77 -14.10 28.72 22.67
CA LEU A 77 -13.89 29.52 21.46
C LEU A 77 -13.66 28.62 20.24
N LYS A 78 -12.80 27.60 20.37
CA LYS A 78 -12.55 26.64 19.29
C LYS A 78 -13.82 25.87 18.90
N LEU A 79 -14.63 25.42 19.87
CA LEU A 79 -15.91 24.77 19.60
C LEU A 79 -16.86 25.69 18.81
N GLN A 80 -16.90 26.99 19.14
CA GLN A 80 -17.71 27.98 18.41
C GLN A 80 -17.21 28.22 16.97
N GLU A 81 -15.90 28.12 16.73
CA GLU A 81 -15.31 28.19 15.39
C GLU A 81 -15.65 26.94 14.56
N GLU A 82 -15.50 25.75 15.13
CA GLU A 82 -15.91 24.48 14.50
C GLU A 82 -17.42 24.45 14.18
N GLU A 83 -18.28 24.98 15.06
CA GLU A 83 -19.71 25.12 14.78
C GLU A 83 -20.02 26.04 13.57
N LYS A 84 -19.27 27.13 13.41
CA LYS A 84 -19.40 28.03 12.26
C LYS A 84 -18.90 27.36 10.98
N LEU A 85 -17.77 26.66 11.06
CA LEU A 85 -17.17 25.94 9.94
C LEU A 85 -18.09 24.80 9.46
N ASN A 86 -18.66 24.03 10.39
CA ASN A 86 -19.66 22.99 10.10
C ASN A 86 -20.92 23.56 9.43
N LYS A 87 -21.41 24.73 9.86
CA LYS A 87 -22.52 25.43 9.17
C LYS A 87 -22.14 25.82 7.74
N SER A 88 -20.93 26.35 7.53
CA SER A 88 -20.40 26.67 6.19
C SER A 88 -20.34 25.42 5.29
N PHE A 89 -19.80 24.30 5.78
CA PHE A 89 -19.76 23.05 5.03
C PHE A 89 -21.17 22.50 4.70
N GLN A 90 -22.14 22.66 5.61
CA GLN A 90 -23.54 22.29 5.33
C GLN A 90 -24.19 23.16 4.25
N GLU A 91 -23.79 24.42 4.11
CA GLU A 91 -24.25 25.30 3.04
C GLU A 91 -23.57 24.97 1.70
N GLU A 92 -22.25 24.74 1.71
CA GLU A 92 -21.49 24.29 0.55
C GLU A 92 -21.99 22.94 0.02
N LEU A 93 -22.28 21.97 0.89
CA LEU A 93 -22.91 20.70 0.50
C LEU A 93 -24.30 20.87 -0.14
N LYS A 94 -25.09 21.86 0.28
CA LYS A 94 -26.39 22.16 -0.36
C LYS A 94 -26.19 22.76 -1.75
N LEU A 95 -25.22 23.67 -1.92
CA LEU A 95 -24.88 24.27 -3.20
C LEU A 95 -24.35 23.21 -4.19
N LEU A 96 -23.39 22.39 -3.77
CA LEU A 96 -22.87 21.26 -4.55
C LEU A 96 -23.97 20.26 -4.94
N LYS A 97 -24.90 19.96 -4.04
CA LYS A 97 -26.05 19.10 -4.35
C LYS A 97 -26.95 19.72 -5.42
N LEU A 98 -27.24 21.02 -5.33
CA LEU A 98 -28.05 21.74 -6.32
C LEU A 98 -27.36 21.79 -7.70
N GLU A 99 -26.05 22.01 -7.73
CA GLU A 99 -25.25 22.00 -8.96
C GLU A 99 -25.18 20.60 -9.60
N ARG A 100 -25.00 19.56 -8.79
CA ARG A 100 -25.10 18.16 -9.21
C ARG A 100 -26.48 17.84 -9.80
N ASP A 101 -27.55 18.31 -9.17
CA ASP A 101 -28.92 18.08 -9.65
C ASP A 101 -29.17 18.82 -10.98
N LYS A 102 -28.65 20.05 -11.13
CA LYS A 102 -28.68 20.83 -12.38
C LYS A 102 -27.89 20.16 -13.52
N THR A 103 -26.66 19.72 -13.25
CA THR A 103 -25.82 19.02 -14.24
C THR A 103 -26.44 17.68 -14.65
N THR A 104 -27.06 16.95 -13.72
CA THR A 104 -27.84 15.73 -14.03
C THR A 104 -29.04 16.03 -14.95
N TYR A 105 -29.72 17.16 -14.75
CA TYR A 105 -30.82 17.58 -15.64
C TYR A 105 -30.34 17.89 -17.06
N GLU A 106 -29.27 18.68 -17.22
CA GLU A 106 -28.71 18.96 -18.56
C GLU A 106 -28.14 17.69 -19.23
N MET A 107 -27.51 16.79 -18.46
CA MET A 107 -27.05 15.49 -18.97
C MET A 107 -28.21 14.64 -19.51
N SER A 108 -29.33 14.59 -18.78
CA SER A 108 -30.55 13.90 -19.22
C SER A 108 -31.15 14.51 -20.48
N LYS A 109 -31.19 15.84 -20.56
CA LYS A 109 -31.64 16.58 -21.74
C LYS A 109 -30.76 16.29 -22.97
N LEU A 110 -29.44 16.37 -22.84
CA LEU A 110 -28.49 16.01 -23.90
C LEU A 110 -28.61 14.55 -24.34
N HIS A 111 -28.86 13.62 -23.40
CA HIS A 111 -29.09 12.22 -23.72
C HIS A 111 -30.38 12.02 -24.54
N ASN A 112 -31.46 12.75 -24.22
CA ASN A 112 -32.70 12.73 -24.99
C ASN A 112 -32.52 13.34 -26.39
N GLU A 113 -31.80 14.46 -26.51
CA GLU A 113 -31.46 15.07 -27.81
C GLU A 113 -30.62 14.11 -28.67
N LEU A 114 -29.62 13.45 -28.07
CA LEU A 114 -28.80 12.43 -28.72
C LEU A 114 -29.64 11.23 -29.21
N ASN A 115 -30.52 10.69 -28.38
CA ASN A 115 -31.42 9.60 -28.77
C ASN A 115 -32.38 10.02 -29.91
N GLY A 116 -32.82 11.28 -29.92
CA GLY A 116 -33.57 11.86 -31.03
C GLY A 116 -32.74 11.91 -32.33
N LYS A 117 -31.48 12.32 -32.26
CA LYS A 117 -30.56 12.33 -33.41
C LYS A 117 -30.22 10.92 -33.91
N ILE A 118 -30.02 9.95 -33.02
CA ILE A 118 -29.82 8.54 -33.38
C ILE A 118 -31.06 8.00 -34.13
N SER A 119 -32.26 8.31 -33.64
CA SER A 119 -33.50 7.91 -34.29
C SER A 119 -33.66 8.51 -35.69
N GLU A 120 -33.28 9.78 -35.86
CA GLU A 120 -33.30 10.45 -37.17
C GLU A 120 -32.22 9.89 -38.13
N ILE A 121 -31.02 9.57 -37.64
CA ILE A 121 -29.98 8.90 -38.44
C ILE A 121 -30.48 7.53 -38.93
N ASN A 122 -31.10 6.73 -38.06
CA ASN A 122 -31.66 5.43 -38.44
C ASN A 122 -32.79 5.59 -39.48
N ARG A 123 -33.63 6.63 -39.35
CA ARG A 123 -34.67 6.97 -40.34
C ARG A 123 -34.06 7.32 -41.70
N LEU A 124 -33.03 8.16 -41.71
CA LEU A 124 -32.33 8.56 -42.94
C LEU A 124 -31.57 7.40 -43.59
N GLN A 125 -31.01 6.48 -42.80
CA GLN A 125 -30.39 5.25 -43.32
C GLN A 125 -31.42 4.32 -43.99
N MET A 126 -32.60 4.12 -43.39
CA MET A 126 -33.68 3.36 -44.04
C MET A 126 -34.16 4.03 -45.34
N GLU A 127 -34.25 5.36 -45.37
CA GLU A 127 -34.64 6.11 -46.58
C GLU A 127 -33.58 5.98 -47.68
N LEU A 128 -32.28 6.06 -47.34
CA LEU A 128 -31.19 5.83 -48.27
C LEU A 128 -31.20 4.41 -48.85
N SER A 129 -31.37 3.38 -48.00
CA SER A 129 -31.48 1.99 -48.48
C SER A 129 -32.69 1.81 -49.42
N ARG A 130 -33.84 2.44 -49.11
CA ARG A 130 -35.03 2.42 -49.97
C ARG A 130 -34.77 3.08 -51.33
N GLN A 131 -34.01 4.18 -51.36
CA GLN A 131 -33.62 4.85 -52.60
C GLN A 131 -32.60 4.02 -53.41
N GLU A 132 -31.65 3.35 -52.75
CA GLU A 132 -30.69 2.45 -53.41
C GLU A 132 -31.39 1.23 -54.04
N ASP A 133 -32.40 0.65 -53.38
CA ASP A 133 -33.25 -0.42 -53.92
C ASP A 133 -34.12 0.05 -55.11
N GLU A 134 -34.66 1.28 -55.07
CA GLU A 134 -35.41 1.87 -56.20
C GLU A 134 -34.49 2.19 -57.39
N GLU A 135 -33.33 2.83 -57.15
CA GLU A 135 -32.37 3.21 -58.19
C GLU A 135 -31.72 1.99 -58.87
N THR A 136 -31.39 0.94 -58.11
CA THR A 136 -30.86 -0.30 -58.70
C THR A 136 -31.88 -1.01 -59.59
N SER A 137 -33.16 -1.03 -59.22
CA SER A 137 -34.25 -1.55 -60.06
C SER A 137 -34.36 -0.77 -61.38
N ASP A 138 -34.32 0.56 -61.33
CA ASP A 138 -34.39 1.42 -62.51
C ASP A 138 -33.15 1.24 -63.41
N VAL A 139 -31.95 1.19 -62.83
CA VAL A 139 -30.68 0.92 -63.56
C VAL A 139 -30.73 -0.45 -64.27
N ASP A 140 -31.23 -1.50 -63.61
CA ASP A 140 -31.41 -2.81 -64.25
C ASP A 140 -32.51 -2.81 -65.32
N SER A 141 -33.51 -1.93 -65.23
CA SER A 141 -34.50 -1.72 -66.29
C SER A 141 -33.86 -1.04 -67.52
N PHE A 142 -33.07 0.01 -67.32
CA PHE A 142 -32.34 0.70 -68.40
C PHE A 142 -31.30 -0.20 -69.06
N LYS A 143 -30.58 -1.00 -68.27
CA LYS A 143 -29.62 -1.97 -68.78
C LYS A 143 -30.28 -3.00 -69.71
N ARG A 144 -31.44 -3.54 -69.33
CA ARG A 144 -32.23 -4.45 -70.19
C ARG A 144 -32.74 -3.76 -71.45
N LEU A 145 -33.14 -2.49 -71.37
CA LEU A 145 -33.53 -1.70 -72.53
C LEU A 145 -32.35 -1.47 -73.49
N ILE A 146 -31.16 -1.15 -72.97
CA ILE A 146 -29.92 -1.01 -73.74
C ILE A 146 -29.57 -2.34 -74.44
N GLU A 147 -29.58 -3.47 -73.72
CA GLU A 147 -29.35 -4.79 -74.33
C GLU A 147 -30.37 -5.13 -75.42
N SER A 148 -31.61 -4.64 -75.31
CA SER A 148 -32.64 -4.81 -76.35
C SER A 148 -32.35 -3.95 -77.57
N LEU A 149 -32.02 -2.67 -77.37
CA LEU A 149 -31.66 -1.74 -78.44
C LEU A 149 -30.38 -2.14 -79.16
N GLU A 150 -29.39 -2.69 -78.45
CA GLU A 150 -28.17 -3.24 -79.06
C GLU A 150 -28.49 -4.44 -79.97
N LYS A 151 -29.35 -5.36 -79.52
CA LYS A 151 -29.82 -6.49 -80.34
C LYS A 151 -30.56 -5.99 -81.59
N GLU A 152 -31.50 -5.08 -81.42
CA GLU A 152 -32.25 -4.46 -82.54
C GLU A 152 -31.31 -3.77 -83.55
N ASN A 153 -30.31 -3.04 -83.06
CA ASN A 153 -29.30 -2.37 -83.89
C ASN A 153 -28.38 -3.39 -84.60
N THR A 154 -28.10 -4.57 -84.01
CA THR A 154 -27.43 -5.65 -84.74
C THR A 154 -28.30 -6.28 -85.82
N THR A 155 -29.61 -6.45 -85.60
CA THR A 155 -30.52 -6.98 -86.63
C THR A 155 -30.77 -6.00 -87.76
N LEU A 156 -31.01 -4.71 -87.46
CA LEU A 156 -31.18 -3.65 -88.48
C LEU A 156 -29.93 -3.48 -89.34
N LYS A 157 -28.74 -3.68 -88.76
CA LYS A 157 -27.47 -3.65 -89.50
C LYS A 157 -27.32 -4.84 -90.45
N LEU A 158 -27.74 -6.05 -90.05
CA LEU A 158 -27.78 -7.22 -90.93
C LEU A 158 -28.78 -7.03 -92.08
N GLU A 159 -30.00 -6.56 -91.79
CA GLU A 159 -31.03 -6.25 -92.80
C GLU A 159 -30.56 -5.15 -93.77
N LYS A 160 -29.90 -4.11 -93.25
CA LYS A 160 -29.28 -3.06 -94.08
C LYS A 160 -28.18 -3.62 -94.99
N ASP A 161 -27.31 -4.49 -94.49
CA ASP A 161 -26.24 -5.09 -95.30
C ASP A 161 -26.80 -6.06 -96.37
N GLU A 162 -27.91 -6.75 -96.09
CA GLU A 162 -28.66 -7.58 -97.04
C GLU A 162 -29.32 -6.73 -98.14
N LEU A 163 -30.05 -5.66 -97.76
CA LEU A 163 -30.64 -4.71 -98.71
C LEU A 163 -29.57 -3.97 -99.53
N GLU A 164 -28.41 -3.63 -98.94
CA GLU A 164 -27.29 -3.03 -99.67
C GLU A 164 -26.70 -4.01 -100.70
N ALA A 165 -26.63 -5.30 -100.38
CA ALA A 165 -26.26 -6.35 -101.33
C ALA A 165 -27.29 -6.51 -102.46
N GLU A 166 -28.59 -6.46 -102.15
CA GLU A 166 -29.67 -6.54 -103.14
C GLU A 166 -29.67 -5.31 -104.09
N VAL A 167 -29.55 -4.10 -103.55
CA VAL A 167 -29.40 -2.86 -104.35
C VAL A 167 -28.15 -2.88 -105.22
N LYS A 168 -27.05 -3.47 -104.73
CA LYS A 168 -25.80 -3.64 -105.48
C LYS A 168 -25.97 -4.68 -106.61
N SER A 169 -26.72 -5.75 -106.37
CA SER A 169 -27.13 -6.71 -107.40
C SER A 169 -27.98 -6.04 -108.50
N ILE A 170 -29.00 -5.26 -108.12
CA ILE A 170 -29.85 -4.49 -109.04
C ILE A 170 -29.00 -3.52 -109.90
N ARG A 171 -28.03 -2.82 -109.30
CA ARG A 171 -27.09 -1.95 -110.05
C ARG A 171 -26.23 -2.70 -111.08
N THR A 172 -26.03 -4.01 -110.93
CA THR A 172 -25.26 -4.81 -111.92
C THR A 172 -26.10 -5.39 -113.06
N SER A 173 -27.44 -5.35 -113.00
CA SER A 173 -28.32 -5.87 -114.06
C SER A 173 -28.86 -4.80 -115.03
N GLY A 174 -28.77 -3.51 -114.67
CA GLY A 174 -29.34 -2.40 -115.45
C GLY A 174 -28.42 -1.80 -116.53
N LYS A 175 -28.29 -2.46 -117.70
CA LYS A 175 -27.82 -1.81 -118.94
C LYS A 175 -29.00 -1.25 -119.72
N ILE A 176 -29.08 0.07 -119.92
CA ILE A 176 -29.53 0.75 -121.15
C ILE A 176 -29.11 2.24 -121.12
N SER A 177 -28.62 2.70 -122.27
CA SER A 177 -28.11 4.04 -122.59
C SER A 177 -29.13 5.18 -122.46
N PRO A 178 -28.67 6.42 -122.22
CA PRO A 178 -29.27 7.62 -122.79
C PRO A 178 -28.52 8.05 -124.07
N ASP A 179 -29.24 8.43 -125.11
CA ASP A 179 -28.74 9.25 -126.22
C ASP A 179 -29.71 10.42 -126.44
N ALA A 180 -29.22 11.54 -126.95
CA ALA A 180 -29.89 12.83 -126.83
C ALA A 180 -30.01 13.61 -128.16
N SER A 181 -31.00 14.49 -128.18
CA SER A 181 -31.16 15.64 -129.12
C SER A 181 -31.76 15.35 -130.50
N GLN A 182 -32.96 15.90 -130.72
CA GLN A 182 -33.60 16.45 -131.95
C GLN A 182 -35.12 16.64 -131.61
N ILE A 183 -35.94 17.57 -132.12
CA ILE A 183 -35.85 18.54 -133.22
C ILE A 183 -36.96 19.64 -133.07
N GLN A 184 -36.69 20.91 -133.45
CA GLN A 184 -37.62 22.00 -133.93
C GLN A 184 -38.91 22.33 -133.10
N LYS A 185 -39.78 23.34 -133.34
CA LYS A 185 -40.17 24.33 -134.39
C LYS A 185 -40.94 25.48 -133.66
N ARG A 186 -41.19 26.73 -134.12
CA ARG A 186 -40.61 27.68 -135.09
C ARG A 186 -41.41 29.02 -135.04
N ILE A 187 -40.78 30.20 -134.92
CA ILE A 187 -41.45 31.53 -135.09
C ILE A 187 -40.57 32.48 -135.95
N PRO A 188 -41.14 33.26 -136.90
CA PRO A 188 -40.48 34.40 -137.54
C PRO A 188 -41.13 35.76 -137.18
N SER A 189 -40.48 36.88 -137.52
CA SER A 189 -40.73 38.21 -136.96
C SER A 189 -40.76 39.35 -137.98
N PHE A 190 -41.52 40.41 -137.65
CA PHE A 190 -41.44 41.84 -138.03
C PHE A 190 -41.55 42.39 -139.49
N ASN A 191 -42.52 43.31 -139.66
CA ASN A 191 -42.51 44.67 -140.25
C ASN A 191 -41.69 45.01 -141.53
N ASN A 192 -42.32 45.64 -142.55
CA ASN A 192 -42.47 47.11 -142.70
C ASN A 192 -43.20 47.55 -144.01
N HIS A 193 -43.23 48.85 -144.34
CA HIS A 193 -44.29 49.57 -145.10
C HIS A 193 -43.74 50.48 -146.26
N VAL A 194 -44.63 51.00 -147.13
CA VAL A 194 -44.52 52.23 -148.02
C VAL A 194 -44.19 52.11 -149.55
N SER A 195 -45.22 52.47 -150.37
CA SER A 195 -45.33 53.27 -151.63
C SER A 195 -44.32 53.27 -152.82
N GLN A 196 -44.87 53.32 -154.07
CA GLN A 196 -45.00 54.51 -154.98
C GLN A 196 -44.78 54.28 -156.52
N ASN A 197 -45.63 54.94 -157.34
CA ASN A 197 -45.45 55.44 -158.74
C ASN A 197 -45.75 54.61 -160.04
N LEU A 198 -46.29 55.35 -161.02
CA LEU A 198 -46.70 55.06 -162.43
C LEU A 198 -45.49 55.19 -163.43
N PRO A 199 -45.55 55.26 -164.81
CA PRO A 199 -46.68 55.55 -165.76
C PRO A 199 -46.75 54.84 -167.17
N ASP A 200 -47.98 54.77 -167.77
CA ASP A 200 -48.43 55.09 -169.18
C ASP A 200 -47.68 54.52 -170.45
N PRO A 201 -48.07 54.75 -171.76
CA PRO A 201 -49.29 55.32 -172.37
C PRO A 201 -49.84 54.64 -173.69
N SER A 202 -50.90 55.27 -174.26
CA SER A 202 -51.35 55.30 -175.70
C SER A 202 -52.46 54.30 -176.14
N LYS A 203 -53.43 54.62 -177.03
CA LYS A 203 -53.52 55.62 -178.14
C LYS A 203 -54.98 55.97 -178.58
N SER A 204 -55.17 57.20 -179.08
CA SER A 204 -56.11 57.69 -180.13
C SER A 204 -57.66 57.51 -180.09
N PHE A 205 -58.36 58.66 -180.13
CA PHE A 205 -59.68 58.96 -180.77
C PHE A 205 -59.65 58.76 -182.32
N PRO A 206 -60.75 58.89 -183.14
CA PRO A 206 -62.03 59.57 -182.89
C PRO A 206 -63.35 58.98 -183.49
N ARG A 207 -64.46 59.70 -183.20
CA ARG A 207 -65.60 60.08 -184.09
C ARG A 207 -66.91 59.27 -184.04
N ASN A 208 -67.91 59.92 -183.42
CA ASN A 208 -69.36 59.99 -183.69
C ASN A 208 -70.11 58.74 -184.17
N GLU A 209 -70.84 58.11 -183.23
CA GLU A 209 -72.30 57.90 -183.23
C GLU A 209 -72.64 57.20 -181.89
N GLU A 210 -72.80 57.98 -180.81
CA GLU A 210 -74.04 58.53 -180.24
C GLU A 210 -74.90 57.54 -179.42
N LEU A 211 -75.10 57.94 -178.16
CA LEU A 211 -76.17 57.58 -177.21
C LEU A 211 -76.27 56.21 -176.50
N GLU A 212 -75.90 55.05 -177.08
CA GLU A 212 -76.23 53.76 -176.41
C GLU A 212 -75.14 53.12 -175.54
N ARG A 213 -73.84 53.40 -175.77
CA ARG A 213 -72.74 52.73 -175.04
C ARG A 213 -72.45 53.29 -173.64
N SER A 214 -72.96 54.47 -173.29
CA SER A 214 -72.65 55.13 -172.01
C SER A 214 -73.25 54.43 -170.78
N LEU A 215 -74.37 53.71 -170.95
CA LEU A 215 -74.98 52.94 -169.85
C LEU A 215 -74.12 51.74 -169.42
N HIS A 216 -73.46 51.07 -170.38
CA HIS A 216 -72.75 49.82 -170.07
C HIS A 216 -71.42 50.07 -169.32
N LYS A 217 -70.74 51.19 -169.59
CA LYS A 217 -69.49 51.54 -168.89
C LYS A 217 -69.72 52.05 -167.46
N LEU A 218 -70.81 52.79 -167.23
CA LEU A 218 -71.23 53.14 -165.86
C LEU A 218 -71.60 51.89 -165.05
N SER A 219 -72.13 50.84 -165.70
CA SER A 219 -72.40 49.55 -165.03
C SER A 219 -71.12 48.80 -164.65
N GLU A 220 -70.09 48.84 -165.50
CA GLU A 220 -68.81 48.15 -165.27
C GLU A 220 -67.97 48.84 -164.19
N GLU A 221 -67.89 50.18 -164.19
CA GLU A 221 -67.29 50.95 -163.10
C GLU A 221 -68.06 50.78 -161.78
N LEU A 222 -69.39 50.65 -161.82
CA LEU A 222 -70.20 50.36 -160.63
C LEU A 222 -69.92 48.95 -160.09
N GLU A 223 -69.77 47.94 -160.96
CA GLU A 223 -69.50 46.56 -160.54
C GLU A 223 -68.05 46.40 -159.99
N GLU A 224 -67.06 47.07 -160.60
CA GLU A 224 -65.68 47.04 -160.10
C GLU A 224 -65.52 47.83 -158.79
N THR A 225 -66.17 48.99 -158.65
CA THR A 225 -66.21 49.73 -157.38
C THR A 225 -67.00 48.98 -156.30
N GLN A 226 -68.09 48.29 -156.65
CA GLN A 226 -68.82 47.43 -155.73
C GLN A 226 -67.97 46.24 -155.26
N LYS A 227 -67.23 45.58 -156.17
CA LYS A 227 -66.30 44.50 -155.82
C LYS A 227 -65.14 44.97 -154.94
N GLY A 228 -64.57 46.14 -155.23
CA GLY A 228 -63.56 46.78 -154.38
C GLY A 228 -64.12 47.16 -153.00
N ASN A 229 -65.38 47.62 -152.93
CA ASN A 229 -66.06 47.88 -151.67
C ASN A 229 -66.34 46.58 -150.89
N GLU A 230 -66.74 45.49 -151.54
CA GLU A 230 -66.87 44.18 -150.87
C GLU A 230 -65.53 43.63 -150.37
N GLU A 231 -64.41 43.83 -151.09
CA GLU A 231 -63.08 43.41 -150.64
C GLU A 231 -62.58 44.29 -149.47
N LEU A 232 -62.89 45.59 -149.50
CA LEU A 232 -62.66 46.50 -148.39
C LEU A 232 -63.51 46.09 -147.17
N GLU A 233 -64.79 45.78 -147.34
CA GLU A 233 -65.68 45.28 -146.28
C GLU A 233 -65.19 43.94 -145.70
N ARG A 234 -64.79 42.98 -146.53
CA ARG A 234 -64.18 41.72 -146.08
C ARG A 234 -62.89 41.96 -145.28
N SER A 235 -62.07 42.91 -145.72
CA SER A 235 -60.83 43.30 -145.03
C SER A 235 -61.11 44.02 -143.72
N LEU A 236 -62.11 44.89 -143.67
CA LEU A 236 -62.55 45.62 -142.48
C LEU A 236 -63.18 44.66 -141.45
N LEU A 237 -64.00 43.71 -141.89
CA LEU A 237 -64.54 42.62 -141.07
C LEU A 237 -63.43 41.72 -140.51
N LYS A 238 -62.42 41.38 -141.33
CA LYS A 238 -61.26 40.61 -140.88
C LYS A 238 -60.43 41.38 -139.84
N LEU A 239 -60.13 42.65 -140.10
CA LEU A 239 -59.38 43.52 -139.18
C LEU A 239 -60.17 43.76 -137.88
N SER A 240 -61.50 43.90 -137.97
CA SER A 240 -62.40 43.98 -136.81
C SER A 240 -62.38 42.70 -135.97
N LYS A 241 -62.38 41.52 -136.61
CA LYS A 241 -62.24 40.23 -135.93
C LYS A 241 -60.87 40.06 -135.26
N GLU A 242 -59.79 40.44 -135.93
CA GLU A 242 -58.42 40.43 -135.36
C GLU A 242 -58.30 41.44 -134.21
N LEU A 243 -58.97 42.59 -134.28
CA LEU A 243 -59.07 43.56 -133.18
C LEU A 243 -59.87 43.00 -131.98
N GLU A 244 -60.96 42.28 -132.23
CA GLU A 244 -61.75 41.62 -131.18
C GLU A 244 -60.98 40.46 -130.53
N GLU A 245 -60.23 39.68 -131.31
CA GLU A 245 -59.40 38.58 -130.81
C GLU A 245 -58.22 39.11 -129.99
N THR A 246 -57.51 40.13 -130.48
CA THR A 246 -56.43 40.81 -129.71
C THR A 246 -56.96 41.57 -128.49
N GLN A 247 -58.21 42.06 -128.50
CA GLN A 247 -58.88 42.54 -127.28
C GLN A 247 -59.10 41.39 -126.28
N LYS A 248 -59.69 40.26 -126.71
CA LYS A 248 -59.91 39.09 -125.84
C LYS A 248 -58.61 38.51 -125.26
N GLU A 249 -57.53 38.49 -126.03
CA GLU A 249 -56.21 38.07 -125.55
C GLU A 249 -55.60 39.05 -124.55
N ARG A 250 -55.70 40.36 -124.82
CA ARG A 250 -55.29 41.41 -123.88
C ARG A 250 -56.07 41.31 -122.57
N ASP A 251 -57.39 41.10 -122.62
CA ASP A 251 -58.23 41.00 -121.44
C ASP A 251 -57.90 39.75 -120.62
N LYS A 252 -57.65 38.60 -121.28
CA LYS A 252 -57.09 37.41 -120.61
C LYS A 252 -55.74 37.69 -119.96
N ALA A 253 -54.83 38.37 -120.65
CA ALA A 253 -53.52 38.73 -120.10
C ALA A 253 -53.65 39.66 -118.89
N VAL A 254 -54.54 40.66 -118.95
CA VAL A 254 -54.87 41.56 -117.83
C VAL A 254 -55.48 40.79 -116.66
N GLN A 255 -56.37 39.81 -116.90
CA GLN A 255 -56.92 38.95 -115.86
C GLN A 255 -55.84 38.08 -115.19
N GLN A 256 -54.92 37.48 -115.97
CA GLN A 256 -53.80 36.71 -115.42
C GLN A 256 -52.82 37.60 -114.64
N LEU A 257 -52.51 38.80 -115.14
CA LEU A 257 -51.65 39.77 -114.44
C LEU A 257 -52.31 40.25 -113.14
N THR A 258 -53.63 40.49 -113.15
CA THR A 258 -54.40 40.82 -111.94
C THR A 258 -54.38 39.67 -110.93
N ARG A 259 -54.57 38.43 -111.37
CA ARG A 259 -54.48 37.23 -110.52
C ARG A 259 -53.09 37.04 -109.92
N LEU A 260 -52.04 37.21 -110.73
CA LEU A 260 -50.65 37.12 -110.26
C LEU A 260 -50.31 38.24 -109.28
N LYS A 261 -50.77 39.47 -109.54
CA LYS A 261 -50.61 40.60 -108.61
C LYS A 261 -51.33 40.34 -107.29
N GLN A 262 -52.56 39.81 -107.32
CA GLN A 262 -53.31 39.45 -106.12
C GLN A 262 -52.58 38.36 -105.31
N HIS A 263 -52.11 37.30 -105.97
CA HIS A 263 -51.36 36.22 -105.32
C HIS A 263 -50.01 36.70 -104.75
N LEU A 264 -49.32 37.64 -105.43
CA LEU A 264 -48.10 38.25 -104.90
C LEU A 264 -48.38 39.09 -103.66
N LEU A 265 -49.47 39.86 -103.66
CA LEU A 265 -49.89 40.68 -102.52
C LEU A 265 -50.35 39.82 -101.34
N GLU A 266 -51.11 38.76 -101.61
CA GLU A 266 -51.57 37.78 -100.61
C GLU A 266 -50.38 37.05 -99.95
N LYS A 267 -49.38 36.65 -100.76
CA LYS A 267 -48.13 36.11 -100.26
C LYS A 267 -47.30 37.14 -99.48
N GLU A 268 -47.23 38.39 -99.93
CA GLU A 268 -46.53 39.46 -99.22
C GLU A 268 -47.18 39.74 -97.85
N SER A 269 -48.53 39.68 -97.75
CA SER A 269 -49.22 39.74 -96.46
C SER A 269 -48.98 38.50 -95.60
N GLU A 270 -48.99 37.28 -96.16
CA GLU A 270 -48.72 36.04 -95.41
C GLU A 270 -47.28 36.03 -94.86
N ASP A 271 -46.28 36.38 -95.70
CA ASP A 271 -44.89 36.52 -95.28
C ASP A 271 -44.73 37.64 -94.22
N SER A 272 -45.53 38.72 -94.29
CA SER A 272 -45.52 39.81 -93.29
C SER A 272 -46.15 39.40 -91.95
N GLU A 273 -47.34 38.78 -91.97
CA GLU A 273 -47.98 38.25 -90.76
C GLU A 273 -47.07 37.22 -90.08
N LYS A 274 -46.41 36.37 -90.87
CA LYS A 274 -45.41 35.42 -90.36
C LYS A 274 -44.20 36.12 -89.72
N MET A 275 -43.70 37.21 -90.29
CA MET A 275 -42.60 37.99 -89.68
C MET A 275 -43.02 38.67 -88.37
N ASP A 276 -44.28 39.11 -88.26
CA ASP A 276 -44.83 39.67 -87.01
C ASP A 276 -45.00 38.59 -85.94
N GLU A 277 -45.48 37.39 -86.31
CA GLU A 277 -45.55 36.22 -85.42
C GLU A 277 -44.15 35.76 -84.96
N ASP A 278 -43.20 35.58 -85.88
CA ASP A 278 -41.82 35.21 -85.56
C ASP A 278 -41.16 36.28 -84.67
N SER A 279 -41.44 37.57 -84.90
CA SER A 279 -40.95 38.69 -84.06
C SER A 279 -41.52 38.64 -82.64
N LYS A 280 -42.82 38.35 -82.50
CA LYS A 280 -43.48 38.19 -81.21
C LYS A 280 -42.91 37.00 -80.43
N ILE A 281 -42.68 35.86 -81.09
CA ILE A 281 -42.05 34.68 -80.48
C ILE A 281 -40.62 35.01 -80.02
N ILE A 282 -39.85 35.77 -80.80
CA ILE A 282 -38.51 36.23 -80.43
C ILE A 282 -38.55 37.14 -79.20
N GLU A 283 -39.55 38.01 -79.07
CA GLU A 283 -39.71 38.89 -77.91
C GLU A 283 -40.11 38.11 -76.64
N GLU A 284 -41.10 37.22 -76.73
CA GLU A 284 -41.49 36.31 -75.63
C GLU A 284 -40.31 35.44 -75.16
N LEU A 285 -39.48 34.93 -76.09
CA LEU A 285 -38.26 34.19 -75.75
C LEU A 285 -37.17 35.06 -75.12
N ARG A 286 -37.03 36.33 -75.52
CA ARG A 286 -36.09 37.29 -74.91
C ARG A 286 -36.50 37.61 -73.48
N ASP A 287 -37.78 37.88 -73.24
CA ASP A 287 -38.29 38.18 -71.90
C ASP A 287 -38.19 36.96 -70.97
N SER A 288 -38.50 35.77 -71.46
CA SER A 288 -38.25 34.51 -70.75
C SER A 288 -36.76 34.33 -70.41
N ASN A 289 -35.85 34.59 -71.36
CA ASN A 289 -34.40 34.51 -71.09
C ASN A 289 -33.92 35.56 -70.07
N ASN A 290 -34.44 36.79 -70.14
CA ASN A 290 -34.15 37.86 -69.20
C ASN A 290 -34.64 37.53 -67.78
N TYR A 291 -35.86 36.98 -67.67
CA TYR A 291 -36.42 36.49 -66.40
C TYR A 291 -35.56 35.37 -65.80
N LEU A 292 -35.18 34.37 -66.60
CA LEU A 292 -34.30 33.27 -66.16
C LEU A 292 -32.92 33.79 -65.72
N ARG A 293 -32.31 34.75 -66.44
CA ARG A 293 -31.06 35.40 -66.04
C ARG A 293 -31.20 36.15 -64.71
N ALA A 294 -32.32 36.84 -64.49
CA ALA A 294 -32.59 37.53 -63.22
C ALA A 294 -32.76 36.53 -62.06
N GLN A 295 -33.46 35.41 -62.30
CA GLN A 295 -33.62 34.33 -61.33
C GLN A 295 -32.28 33.67 -60.97
N ILE A 296 -31.45 33.32 -61.96
CA ILE A 296 -30.09 32.79 -61.76
C ILE A 296 -29.26 33.80 -60.96
N SER A 297 -29.27 35.08 -61.34
CA SER A 297 -28.55 36.15 -60.64
C SER A 297 -29.04 36.37 -59.20
N HIS A 298 -30.30 36.06 -58.90
CA HIS A 298 -30.83 36.06 -57.54
C HIS A 298 -30.33 34.84 -56.75
N LEU A 299 -30.50 33.63 -57.30
CA LEU A 299 -30.06 32.38 -56.70
C LEU A 299 -28.55 32.38 -56.41
N GLU A 300 -27.72 32.85 -57.35
CA GLU A 300 -26.28 33.01 -57.14
C GLU A 300 -25.94 33.93 -55.98
N ARG A 301 -26.64 35.06 -55.83
CA ARG A 301 -26.40 36.02 -54.75
C ARG A 301 -26.80 35.41 -53.41
N THR A 302 -27.94 34.72 -53.35
CA THR A 302 -28.41 33.99 -52.17
C THR A 302 -27.45 32.85 -51.80
N LEU A 303 -26.91 32.12 -52.78
CA LEU A 303 -25.86 31.11 -52.56
C LEU A 303 -24.58 31.75 -52.00
N LYS A 304 -24.06 32.80 -52.62
CA LYS A 304 -22.86 33.54 -52.16
C LYS A 304 -23.03 34.09 -50.74
N GLN A 305 -24.23 34.56 -50.41
CA GLN A 305 -24.57 35.01 -49.05
C GLN A 305 -24.63 33.82 -48.07
N GLY A 306 -25.24 32.70 -48.46
CA GLY A 306 -25.31 31.49 -47.66
C GLY A 306 -23.94 30.85 -47.39
N THR A 307 -23.04 30.83 -48.38
CA THR A 307 -21.66 30.35 -48.20
C THR A 307 -20.87 31.28 -47.26
N ALA A 308 -21.03 32.60 -47.39
CA ALA A 308 -20.37 33.56 -46.50
C ALA A 308 -20.90 33.50 -45.06
N SER A 309 -22.20 33.28 -44.84
CA SER A 309 -22.73 33.08 -43.50
C SER A 309 -22.31 31.73 -42.91
N GLN A 310 -22.23 30.67 -43.71
CA GLN A 310 -21.73 29.37 -43.29
C GLN A 310 -20.25 29.42 -42.91
N GLU A 311 -19.41 30.11 -43.69
CA GLU A 311 -17.99 30.31 -43.38
C GLU A 311 -17.80 31.12 -42.09
N LYS A 312 -18.58 32.19 -41.90
CA LYS A 312 -18.57 32.96 -40.64
C LYS A 312 -18.97 32.11 -39.43
N LEU A 313 -20.01 31.28 -39.54
CA LEU A 313 -20.44 30.38 -38.47
C LEU A 313 -19.37 29.33 -38.17
N LYS A 314 -18.69 28.80 -39.19
CA LYS A 314 -17.56 27.90 -39.01
C LYS A 314 -16.43 28.56 -38.23
N MET A 315 -16.04 29.79 -38.59
CA MET A 315 -14.98 30.52 -37.90
C MET A 315 -15.32 30.83 -36.43
N GLU A 316 -16.57 31.15 -36.10
CA GLU A 316 -17.00 31.34 -34.70
C GLU A 316 -17.02 30.01 -33.93
N ASN A 317 -17.48 28.92 -34.56
CA ASN A 317 -17.45 27.58 -33.97
C ASN A 317 -16.01 27.11 -33.71
N ASP A 318 -15.09 27.31 -34.66
CA ASP A 318 -13.67 26.97 -34.49
C ASP A 318 -13.03 27.82 -33.37
N ASN A 319 -13.42 29.09 -33.22
CA ASN A 319 -13.03 29.95 -32.10
C ASN A 319 -13.55 29.44 -30.74
N GLU A 320 -14.81 29.02 -30.65
CA GLU A 320 -15.38 28.45 -29.42
C GLU A 320 -14.79 27.07 -29.07
N ILE A 321 -14.43 26.27 -30.08
CA ILE A 321 -13.65 25.03 -29.91
C ILE A 321 -12.25 25.34 -29.34
N LEU A 322 -11.59 26.41 -29.77
CA LEU A 322 -10.30 26.83 -29.20
C LEU A 322 -10.44 27.30 -27.74
N LYS A 323 -11.44 28.14 -27.41
CA LYS A 323 -11.71 28.57 -26.02
C LYS A 323 -12.02 27.39 -25.11
N SER A 324 -12.91 26.49 -25.54
CA SER A 324 -13.26 25.30 -24.75
C SER A 324 -12.08 24.35 -24.56
N ARG A 325 -11.20 24.23 -25.56
CA ARG A 325 -9.92 23.51 -25.43
C ARG A 325 -8.98 24.15 -24.41
N GLU A 326 -8.81 25.47 -24.45
CA GLU A 326 -8.00 26.20 -23.46
C GLU A 326 -8.53 26.02 -22.03
N ILE A 327 -9.85 26.05 -21.85
CA ILE A 327 -10.51 25.77 -20.56
C ILE A 327 -10.25 24.32 -20.11
N ILE A 328 -10.32 23.34 -21.02
CA ILE A 328 -10.01 21.94 -20.74
C ILE A 328 -8.54 21.78 -20.33
N ASP A 329 -7.60 22.43 -21.03
CA ASP A 329 -6.17 22.36 -20.73
C ASP A 329 -5.83 22.99 -19.37
N GLU A 330 -6.45 24.13 -19.02
CA GLU A 330 -6.30 24.76 -17.70
C GLU A 330 -6.96 23.93 -16.57
N LEU A 331 -8.09 23.26 -16.82
CA LEU A 331 -8.69 22.31 -15.88
C LEU A 331 -7.82 21.06 -15.69
N ASN A 332 -7.26 20.50 -16.76
CA ASN A 332 -6.32 19.37 -16.71
C ASN A 332 -5.04 19.73 -15.93
N LYS A 333 -4.54 20.95 -16.10
CA LYS A 333 -3.41 21.46 -15.31
C LYS A 333 -3.75 21.54 -13.83
N LYS A 334 -4.88 22.16 -13.46
CA LYS A 334 -5.37 22.20 -12.06
C LYS A 334 -5.58 20.81 -11.46
N LEU A 335 -6.08 19.86 -12.24
CA LEU A 335 -6.23 18.46 -11.83
C LEU A 335 -4.86 17.80 -11.57
N THR A 336 -3.87 18.09 -12.41
CA THR A 336 -2.49 17.59 -12.25
C THR A 336 -1.82 18.18 -11.03
N ASP A 337 -1.95 19.50 -10.80
CA ASP A 337 -1.45 20.19 -9.62
C ASP A 337 -2.08 19.61 -8.33
N CYS A 338 -3.39 19.39 -8.34
CA CYS A 338 -4.12 18.74 -7.25
C CYS A 338 -3.63 17.31 -6.99
N MET A 339 -3.48 16.49 -8.05
CA MET A 339 -2.97 15.12 -7.95
C MET A 339 -1.56 15.10 -7.34
N SER A 340 -0.66 15.97 -7.82
CA SER A 340 0.71 16.08 -7.26
C SER A 340 0.73 16.49 -5.78
N THR A 341 -0.25 17.30 -5.35
CA THR A 341 -0.43 17.69 -3.94
C THR A 341 -0.93 16.51 -3.11
N ILE A 342 -1.87 15.71 -3.64
CA ILE A 342 -2.36 14.48 -3.01
C ILE A 342 -1.22 13.46 -2.88
N ASP A 343 -0.45 13.24 -3.93
CA ASP A 343 0.71 12.33 -3.90
C ASP A 343 1.77 12.77 -2.89
N ALA A 344 2.08 14.07 -2.82
CA ALA A 344 2.95 14.62 -1.78
C ALA A 344 2.41 14.31 -0.37
N LYS A 345 1.11 14.52 -0.11
CA LYS A 345 0.49 14.17 1.18
C LYS A 345 0.45 12.67 1.46
N ASN A 346 0.30 11.83 0.45
CA ASN A 346 0.42 10.38 0.59
C ASN A 346 1.85 9.98 1.02
N THR A 347 2.89 10.61 0.46
CA THR A 347 4.27 10.38 0.92
C THR A 347 4.53 10.89 2.34
N GLU A 348 3.98 12.05 2.72
CA GLU A 348 4.05 12.55 4.11
C GLU A 348 3.37 11.57 5.10
N LEU A 349 2.18 11.06 4.77
CA LEU A 349 1.46 10.09 5.59
C LEU A 349 2.23 8.76 5.72
N LEU A 350 2.80 8.25 4.62
CA LEU A 350 3.63 7.03 4.65
C LEU A 350 4.89 7.21 5.49
N ASN A 351 5.55 8.37 5.39
CA ASN A 351 6.71 8.72 6.23
C ASN A 351 6.31 8.81 7.70
N LEU A 352 5.17 9.43 8.02
CA LEU A 352 4.66 9.52 9.40
C LEU A 352 4.27 8.14 9.96
N GLN A 353 3.62 7.29 9.16
CA GLN A 353 3.30 5.91 9.54
C GLN A 353 4.57 5.09 9.80
N THR A 354 5.62 5.29 8.98
CA THR A 354 6.93 4.65 9.18
C THR A 354 7.61 5.13 10.46
N ALA A 355 7.58 6.44 10.74
CA ALA A 355 8.11 7.02 11.97
C ALA A 355 7.35 6.54 13.22
N LEU A 356 6.01 6.46 13.15
CA LEU A 356 5.19 5.87 14.22
C LEU A 356 5.54 4.40 14.46
N GLY A 357 5.71 3.60 13.40
CA GLY A 357 6.17 2.21 13.51
C GLY A 357 7.55 2.10 14.19
N GLN A 358 8.48 3.01 13.87
CA GLN A 358 9.78 3.09 14.54
C GLN A 358 9.65 3.46 16.02
N TYR A 359 8.80 4.43 16.38
CA TYR A 359 8.54 4.78 17.79
C TYR A 359 7.92 3.62 18.57
N TYR A 360 7.00 2.85 17.99
CA TYR A 360 6.46 1.65 18.66
C TYR A 360 7.55 0.60 18.92
N ALA A 361 8.41 0.34 17.94
CA ALA A 361 9.55 -0.58 18.11
C ALA A 361 10.58 -0.07 19.14
N GLU A 362 10.82 1.24 19.21
CA GLU A 362 11.69 1.86 20.22
C GLU A 362 11.07 1.78 21.63
N ILE A 363 9.75 1.96 21.76
CA ILE A 363 9.03 1.80 23.03
C ILE A 363 9.11 0.33 23.52
N GLU A 364 8.88 -0.65 22.64
CA GLU A 364 8.99 -2.07 22.97
C GLU A 364 10.43 -2.46 23.37
N ALA A 365 11.43 -2.02 22.60
CA ALA A 365 12.84 -2.22 22.95
C ALA A 365 13.21 -1.58 24.30
N LYS A 366 12.67 -0.40 24.59
CA LYS A 366 12.86 0.27 25.88
C LYS A 366 12.20 -0.50 27.02
N GLU A 367 10.99 -1.01 26.85
CA GLU A 367 10.31 -1.83 27.88
C GLU A 367 11.10 -3.10 28.20
N HIS A 368 11.65 -3.79 27.20
CA HIS A 368 12.55 -4.92 27.40
C HIS A 368 13.79 -4.54 28.22
N LEU A 369 14.45 -3.41 27.91
CA LEU A 369 15.61 -2.91 28.64
C LEU A 369 15.27 -2.49 30.08
N GLU A 370 14.10 -1.88 30.31
CA GLU A 370 13.62 -1.57 31.68
C GLU A 370 13.34 -2.86 32.48
N GLY A 371 12.81 -3.90 31.83
CA GLY A 371 12.65 -5.23 32.42
C GLY A 371 13.96 -5.92 32.79
N ASP A 372 14.98 -5.86 31.93
CA ASP A 372 16.34 -6.36 32.24
C ASP A 372 17.00 -5.57 33.37
N LEU A 373 16.84 -4.24 33.37
CA LEU A 373 17.36 -3.37 34.43
C LEU A 373 16.67 -3.64 35.78
N ALA A 374 15.38 -3.97 35.78
CA ALA A 374 14.67 -4.42 36.98
C ALA A 374 15.20 -5.76 37.50
N ARG A 375 15.39 -6.77 36.62
CA ARG A 375 16.00 -8.07 36.96
C ARG A 375 17.40 -7.89 37.56
N ALA A 376 18.27 -7.12 36.89
CA ALA A 376 19.63 -6.87 37.36
C ALA A 376 19.67 -6.13 38.72
N LYS A 377 18.71 -5.23 38.99
CA LYS A 377 18.56 -4.60 40.31
C LYS A 377 18.12 -5.60 41.40
N GLU A 378 17.25 -6.54 41.07
CA GLU A 378 16.81 -7.59 41.99
C GLU A 378 17.95 -8.58 42.31
N GLU A 379 18.73 -8.98 41.31
CA GLU A 379 19.93 -9.81 41.50
C GLU A 379 20.98 -9.07 42.35
N ASN A 380 21.21 -7.79 42.09
CA ASN A 380 22.12 -6.97 42.89
C ASN A 380 21.64 -6.80 44.34
N SER A 381 20.32 -6.69 44.59
CA SER A 381 19.79 -6.63 45.96
C SER A 381 19.91 -7.97 46.70
N LYS A 382 19.66 -9.10 46.01
CA LYS A 382 19.92 -10.47 46.50
C LYS A 382 21.39 -10.68 46.85
N LEU A 383 22.31 -10.29 45.97
CA LEU A 383 23.77 -10.39 46.21
C LEU A 383 24.22 -9.48 47.36
N SER A 384 23.68 -8.27 47.46
CA SER A 384 23.95 -7.35 48.58
C SER A 384 23.46 -7.91 49.92
N LEU A 385 22.29 -8.56 49.94
CA LEU A 385 21.77 -9.24 51.13
C LEU A 385 22.66 -10.43 51.55
N LEU A 386 23.08 -11.28 50.60
CA LEU A 386 24.01 -12.39 50.84
C LEU A 386 25.37 -11.90 51.34
N LEU A 387 25.89 -10.80 50.79
CA LEU A 387 27.13 -10.17 51.23
C LEU A 387 27.02 -9.67 52.67
N LYS A 388 25.90 -9.02 53.02
CA LYS A 388 25.65 -8.53 54.39
C LYS A 388 25.53 -9.67 55.39
N ASP A 389 24.84 -10.76 55.04
CA ASP A 389 24.76 -11.95 55.88
C ASP A 389 26.13 -12.63 56.08
N ALA A 390 26.92 -12.76 55.01
CA ALA A 390 28.29 -13.27 55.09
C ALA A 390 29.19 -12.37 55.97
N GLN A 391 29.01 -11.06 55.90
CA GLN A 391 29.72 -10.11 56.76
C GLN A 391 29.31 -10.27 58.24
N CYS A 392 28.01 -10.34 58.54
CA CYS A 392 27.53 -10.59 59.91
C CYS A 392 28.08 -11.92 60.47
N ARG A 393 28.14 -12.98 59.65
CA ARG A 393 28.75 -14.26 60.05
C ARG A 393 30.25 -14.13 60.30
N ALA A 394 30.97 -13.36 59.49
CA ALA A 394 32.39 -13.08 59.72
C ALA A 394 32.63 -12.30 61.03
N ASP A 395 31.80 -11.29 61.32
CA ASP A 395 31.89 -10.50 62.55
C ASP A 395 31.61 -11.35 63.81
N VAL A 396 30.69 -12.32 63.74
CA VAL A 396 30.47 -13.33 64.78
C VAL A 396 31.72 -14.20 64.98
N PHE A 397 32.29 -14.76 63.90
CA PHE A 397 33.52 -15.56 64.01
C PHE A 397 34.74 -14.77 64.53
N ILE A 398 34.83 -13.46 64.21
CA ILE A 398 35.85 -12.57 64.78
C ILE A 398 35.62 -12.42 66.29
N SER A 399 34.38 -12.17 66.71
CA SER A 399 34.00 -12.03 68.13
C SER A 399 34.30 -13.32 68.93
N GLU A 400 33.93 -14.48 68.39
CA GLU A 400 34.24 -15.80 68.98
C GLU A 400 35.75 -16.04 69.08
N LYS A 401 36.50 -15.72 68.03
CA LYS A 401 37.97 -15.81 68.03
C LYS A 401 38.59 -14.90 69.08
N GLU A 402 38.11 -13.67 69.24
CA GLU A 402 38.57 -12.75 70.29
C GLU A 402 38.24 -13.29 71.69
N GLU A 403 37.06 -13.87 71.91
CA GLU A 403 36.72 -14.51 73.17
C GLU A 403 37.61 -15.73 73.48
N ILE A 404 37.92 -16.55 72.47
CA ILE A 404 38.85 -17.68 72.58
C ILE A 404 40.27 -17.19 72.90
N LEU A 405 40.74 -16.12 72.26
CA LEU A 405 42.05 -15.51 72.55
C LEU A 405 42.10 -14.93 73.98
N ALA A 406 41.01 -14.32 74.46
CA ALA A 406 40.91 -13.84 75.83
C ALA A 406 40.93 -15.00 76.86
N LYS A 407 40.18 -16.09 76.60
CA LYS A 407 40.21 -17.33 77.39
C LYS A 407 41.61 -17.96 77.40
N LEU A 408 42.28 -18.00 76.26
CA LEU A 408 43.65 -18.50 76.11
C LEU A 408 44.64 -17.66 76.93
N SER A 409 44.60 -16.33 76.81
CA SER A 409 45.45 -15.43 77.60
C SER A 409 45.24 -15.56 79.12
N LYS A 410 43.98 -15.78 79.56
CA LYS A 410 43.69 -16.07 80.97
C LYS A 410 44.29 -17.42 81.41
N SER A 411 44.19 -18.44 80.58
CA SER A 411 44.78 -19.77 80.85
C SER A 411 46.30 -19.71 80.89
N GLU A 412 46.94 -18.97 79.98
CA GLU A 412 48.39 -18.76 79.93
C GLU A 412 48.92 -18.01 81.17
N LYS A 413 48.19 -17.01 81.66
CA LYS A 413 48.48 -16.35 82.95
C LYS A 413 48.41 -17.33 84.13
N LEU A 414 47.34 -18.12 84.23
CA LEU A 414 47.23 -19.15 85.25
C LEU A 414 48.34 -20.22 85.12
N GLN A 415 48.71 -20.61 83.90
CA GLN A 415 49.80 -21.56 83.66
C GLN A 415 51.15 -21.00 84.08
N SER A 416 51.45 -19.73 83.79
CA SER A 416 52.70 -19.07 84.21
C SER A 416 52.75 -18.83 85.73
N GLU A 417 51.63 -18.53 86.38
CA GLU A 417 51.51 -18.57 87.84
C GLU A 417 51.79 -19.96 88.42
N TRP A 418 51.17 -21.01 87.86
CA TRP A 418 51.40 -22.39 88.29
C TRP A 418 52.85 -22.83 88.08
N ARG A 419 53.47 -22.52 86.92
CA ARG A 419 54.90 -22.74 86.67
C ARG A 419 55.77 -22.01 87.70
N SER A 420 55.41 -20.79 88.08
CA SER A 420 56.12 -20.01 89.11
C SER A 420 55.98 -20.63 90.51
N ARG A 421 54.80 -21.18 90.85
CA ARG A 421 54.60 -21.94 92.10
C ARG A 421 55.39 -23.24 92.11
N VAL A 422 55.40 -23.98 91.01
CA VAL A 422 56.20 -25.21 90.84
C VAL A 422 57.69 -24.88 91.01
N SER A 423 58.21 -23.86 90.33
CA SER A 423 59.61 -23.44 90.46
C SER A 423 59.99 -23.04 91.90
N LYS A 424 59.11 -22.35 92.64
CA LYS A 424 59.31 -22.07 94.07
C LYS A 424 59.32 -23.35 94.93
N LEU A 425 58.41 -24.28 94.66
CA LEU A 425 58.37 -25.57 95.36
C LEU A 425 59.60 -26.44 95.03
N GLU A 426 60.11 -26.38 93.81
CA GLU A 426 61.37 -27.02 93.40
C GLU A 426 62.58 -26.39 94.12
N GLU A 427 62.62 -25.05 94.23
CA GLU A 427 63.65 -24.36 95.00
C GLU A 427 63.58 -24.72 96.49
N ASP A 428 62.40 -24.68 97.11
CA ASP A 428 62.18 -25.08 98.51
C ASP A 428 62.53 -26.55 98.74
N ASN A 429 62.17 -27.46 97.81
CA ASN A 429 62.54 -28.87 97.87
C ASN A 429 64.07 -29.03 97.77
N SER A 430 64.74 -28.26 96.91
CA SER A 430 66.21 -28.23 96.81
C SER A 430 66.87 -27.72 98.10
N ARG A 431 66.25 -26.73 98.77
CA ARG A 431 66.72 -26.18 100.06
C ARG A 431 66.54 -27.18 101.19
N LEU A 432 65.40 -27.87 101.23
CA LEU A 432 65.13 -28.96 102.18
C LEU A 432 66.09 -30.14 101.98
N ARG A 433 66.34 -30.56 100.74
CA ARG A 433 67.37 -31.57 100.41
C ARG A 433 68.73 -31.16 100.93
N ARG A 434 69.18 -29.93 100.63
CA ARG A 434 70.45 -29.38 101.15
C ARG A 434 70.51 -29.36 102.68
N ALA A 435 69.41 -29.00 103.35
CA ALA A 435 69.34 -28.98 104.82
C ALA A 435 69.37 -30.39 105.44
N VAL A 436 68.74 -31.38 104.79
CA VAL A 436 68.81 -32.80 105.17
C VAL A 436 70.20 -33.37 104.91
N GLU A 437 70.84 -33.04 103.79
CA GLU A 437 72.23 -33.42 103.52
C GLU A 437 73.19 -32.84 104.56
N GLN A 438 73.01 -31.58 104.96
CA GLN A 438 73.78 -30.95 106.04
C GLN A 438 73.54 -31.60 107.41
N SER A 439 72.28 -31.91 107.76
CA SER A 439 71.97 -32.54 109.06
C SER A 439 72.45 -34.00 109.11
N MET A 440 72.36 -34.74 108.01
CA MET A 440 72.93 -36.08 107.85
C MET A 440 74.46 -36.04 107.91
N THR A 441 75.10 -35.05 107.28
CA THR A 441 76.57 -34.85 107.38
C THR A 441 76.99 -34.55 108.82
N ARG A 442 76.22 -33.73 109.55
CA ARG A 442 76.45 -33.47 110.98
C ARG A 442 76.24 -34.71 111.83
N LEU A 443 75.19 -35.50 111.58
CA LEU A 443 74.91 -36.73 112.31
C LEU A 443 76.02 -37.78 112.09
N ASN A 444 76.39 -38.03 110.84
CA ASN A 444 77.48 -38.96 110.49
C ASN A 444 78.80 -38.51 111.13
N ARG A 445 79.10 -37.21 111.14
CA ARG A 445 80.28 -36.67 111.83
C ARG A 445 80.21 -36.85 113.35
N MET A 446 79.02 -36.86 113.95
CA MET A 446 78.85 -37.10 115.40
C MET A 446 78.80 -38.59 115.78
N SER A 447 78.45 -39.50 114.87
CA SER A 447 78.45 -40.96 115.15
C SER A 447 79.79 -41.65 114.87
N VAL A 448 80.63 -41.09 113.98
CA VAL A 448 81.97 -41.66 113.71
C VAL A 448 82.91 -41.55 114.92
N ASP A 449 82.75 -40.53 115.76
CA ASP A 449 83.63 -40.30 116.92
C ASP A 449 83.29 -41.17 118.16
N SER A 450 82.11 -41.81 118.23
CA SER A 450 81.68 -42.59 119.41
C SER A 450 82.13 -44.06 119.43
N ASP A 451 82.40 -44.65 118.27
CA ASP A 451 82.44 -46.11 118.13
C ASP A 451 83.84 -46.73 118.33
N PHE A 452 84.87 -45.91 118.59
CA PHE A 452 86.27 -46.34 118.61
C PHE A 452 87.00 -46.26 119.96
N LEU A 453 86.34 -45.84 121.05
CA LEU A 453 86.98 -45.56 122.34
C LEU A 453 86.38 -46.34 123.52
N VAL A 454 86.75 -47.61 123.65
CA VAL A 454 86.54 -48.37 124.90
C VAL A 454 87.55 -47.87 125.95
N ASP A 455 87.09 -47.37 127.10
CA ASP A 455 87.96 -46.82 128.14
C ASP A 455 89.02 -47.86 128.60
N ARG A 456 90.29 -47.50 128.39
CA ARG A 456 91.47 -48.29 128.77
C ARG A 456 91.42 -48.76 130.22
N ARG A 457 90.80 -48.01 131.14
CA ARG A 457 90.62 -48.41 132.55
C ARG A 457 89.76 -49.65 132.71
N ILE A 458 88.70 -49.79 131.90
CA ILE A 458 87.80 -50.96 131.91
C ILE A 458 88.56 -52.19 131.42
N VAL A 459 89.31 -52.06 130.33
CA VAL A 459 90.15 -53.13 129.76
C VAL A 459 91.23 -53.60 130.75
N ILE A 460 91.96 -52.66 131.38
CA ILE A 460 92.97 -53.00 132.39
C ILE A 460 92.31 -53.71 133.58
N LYS A 461 91.17 -53.20 134.08
CA LYS A 461 90.49 -53.79 135.24
C LYS A 461 90.03 -55.22 134.95
N LEU A 462 89.45 -55.46 133.77
CA LEU A 462 89.12 -56.80 133.28
C LEU A 462 90.35 -57.72 133.32
N LEU A 463 91.49 -57.29 132.72
CA LEU A 463 92.72 -58.08 132.68
C LEU A 463 93.23 -58.45 134.07
N VAL A 464 93.25 -57.48 134.99
CA VAL A 464 93.66 -57.70 136.38
C VAL A 464 92.73 -58.69 137.09
N THR A 465 91.40 -58.60 136.93
CA THR A 465 90.48 -59.60 137.51
C THR A 465 90.67 -61.00 136.95
N TYR A 466 91.03 -61.14 135.67
CA TYR A 466 91.25 -62.45 135.05
C TYR A 466 92.45 -63.19 135.67
N PHE A 467 93.58 -62.50 135.87
CA PHE A 467 94.74 -63.06 136.56
C PHE A 467 94.49 -63.25 138.07
N GLN A 468 93.84 -62.31 138.75
CA GLN A 468 93.57 -62.42 140.19
C GLN A 468 92.60 -63.56 140.56
N ARG A 469 91.65 -63.91 139.68
CA ARG A 469 90.68 -65.01 139.89
C ARG A 469 91.10 -66.32 139.25
N ASN A 470 92.41 -66.62 139.24
CA ASN A 470 92.96 -67.92 138.85
C ASN A 470 92.46 -68.39 137.46
N HIS A 471 92.44 -67.47 136.48
CA HIS A 471 91.98 -67.69 135.10
C HIS A 471 90.49 -68.06 134.94
N SER A 472 89.58 -67.38 135.64
CA SER A 472 88.15 -67.66 135.54
C SER A 472 87.57 -67.42 134.13
N LYS A 473 86.84 -68.42 133.60
CA LYS A 473 86.26 -68.37 132.23
C LYS A 473 85.23 -67.26 132.03
N GLU A 474 84.48 -66.89 133.07
CA GLU A 474 83.44 -65.85 133.01
C GLU A 474 84.02 -64.46 132.70
N VAL A 475 85.18 -64.13 133.27
CA VAL A 475 85.85 -62.84 133.02
C VAL A 475 86.41 -62.79 131.60
N LEU A 476 86.89 -63.93 131.08
CA LEU A 476 87.36 -64.06 129.70
C LEU A 476 86.20 -63.92 128.69
N ASP A 477 85.05 -64.52 128.95
CA ASP A 477 83.84 -64.37 128.12
C ASP A 477 83.31 -62.91 128.14
N LEU A 478 83.37 -62.23 129.29
CA LEU A 478 83.02 -60.81 129.38
C LEU A 478 83.98 -59.91 128.60
N MET A 479 85.30 -60.18 128.64
CA MET A 479 86.28 -59.49 127.77
C MET A 479 85.96 -59.69 126.30
N VAL A 480 85.75 -60.93 125.87
CA VAL A 480 85.44 -61.30 124.49
C VAL A 480 84.23 -60.51 123.97
N ARG A 481 83.21 -60.29 124.81
CA ARG A 481 82.01 -59.54 124.48
C ARG A 481 82.21 -58.02 124.49
N MET A 482 82.95 -57.45 125.46
CA MET A 482 83.17 -56.00 125.55
C MET A 482 84.27 -55.45 124.63
N LEU A 483 85.27 -56.26 124.29
CA LEU A 483 86.34 -55.90 123.36
C LEU A 483 86.09 -56.39 121.92
N GLY A 484 84.94 -57.02 121.65
CA GLY A 484 84.53 -57.41 120.30
C GLY A 484 85.47 -58.40 119.60
N PHE A 485 86.03 -59.37 120.33
CA PHE A 485 87.00 -60.34 119.78
C PHE A 485 86.38 -61.11 118.60
N SER A 486 87.14 -61.29 117.51
CA SER A 486 86.69 -62.08 116.36
C SER A 486 86.54 -63.56 116.74
N ASN A 487 85.78 -64.32 115.94
CA ASN A 487 85.60 -65.74 116.18
C ASN A 487 86.92 -66.53 116.08
N GLU A 488 87.85 -66.10 115.23
CA GLU A 488 89.21 -66.66 115.15
C GLU A 488 90.02 -66.44 116.43
N ASP A 489 89.83 -65.30 117.10
CA ASP A 489 90.53 -65.00 118.37
C ASP A 489 89.95 -65.82 119.52
N LYS A 490 88.62 -65.92 119.62
CA LYS A 490 87.94 -66.81 120.59
C LYS A 490 88.46 -68.26 120.50
N GLN A 491 88.77 -68.70 119.28
CA GLN A 491 89.29 -70.05 119.02
C GLN A 491 90.76 -70.24 119.45
N ARG A 492 91.55 -69.16 119.53
CA ARG A 492 92.94 -69.17 120.05
C ARG A 492 93.04 -69.18 121.59
N ILE A 493 92.03 -68.70 122.31
CA ILE A 493 91.98 -68.65 123.80
C ILE A 493 91.16 -69.79 124.45
N GLY A 494 90.91 -70.89 123.73
CA GLY A 494 90.40 -72.14 124.32
C GLY A 494 88.93 -72.14 124.75
N VAL A 495 88.15 -71.11 124.40
CA VAL A 495 86.69 -71.08 124.60
C VAL A 495 86.01 -71.80 123.44
N ALA A 496 86.16 -73.12 123.43
CA ALA A 496 85.68 -73.98 122.35
C ALA A 496 84.14 -74.13 122.37
N GLN A 497 83.54 -73.93 121.19
CA GLN A 497 82.67 -74.91 120.54
C GLN A 497 81.34 -75.33 121.22
N GLN A 498 80.28 -74.60 120.88
CA GLN A 498 78.85 -74.99 120.76
C GLN A 498 78.08 -73.70 120.37
N GLY A 499 77.03 -73.63 119.55
CA GLY A 499 76.17 -74.58 118.84
C GLY A 499 75.07 -73.75 118.11
N PRO A 500 74.26 -74.30 117.18
CA PRO A 500 73.76 -73.51 116.03
C PRO A 500 72.22 -73.42 115.84
N GLY A 501 71.77 -72.43 115.05
CA GLY A 501 70.50 -72.45 114.29
C GLY A 501 69.93 -71.04 113.93
N LYS A 502 68.85 -70.83 113.14
CA LYS A 502 68.10 -71.58 112.09
C LYS A 502 66.68 -70.94 111.96
N GLY A 503 66.11 -70.79 110.75
CA GLY A 503 64.71 -70.35 110.50
C GLY A 503 64.56 -68.92 109.94
N VAL A 504 63.82 -68.55 108.86
CA VAL A 504 62.51 -68.98 108.29
C VAL A 504 61.33 -68.41 109.13
N VAL A 505 60.25 -67.75 108.64
CA VAL A 505 59.20 -68.13 107.65
C VAL A 505 58.30 -66.93 107.21
N ARG A 506 57.49 -67.08 106.12
CA ARG A 506 56.10 -66.56 105.82
C ARG A 506 55.76 -65.05 105.98
N GLY A 507 54.79 -64.46 105.26
CA GLY A 507 53.90 -64.92 104.17
C GLY A 507 52.39 -65.07 104.54
N VAL A 508 51.57 -64.02 104.30
CA VAL A 508 50.07 -63.97 104.30
C VAL A 508 49.66 -62.75 103.42
N LEU A 509 49.02 -62.85 102.24
CA LEU A 509 47.59 -63.04 101.87
C LEU A 509 46.65 -61.84 102.15
N GLY A 510 45.97 -61.29 101.11
CA GLY A 510 44.77 -60.41 101.27
C GLY A 510 44.56 -59.27 100.25
N LEU A 511 43.62 -59.45 99.29
CA LEU A 511 42.87 -58.38 98.57
C LEU A 511 41.71 -57.87 99.49
N PRO A 512 40.95 -56.76 99.22
CA PRO A 512 40.70 -56.09 97.92
C PRO A 512 40.54 -54.53 97.93
N GLY A 513 40.28 -53.95 96.74
CA GLY A 513 39.11 -53.08 96.55
C GLY A 513 39.14 -51.57 96.91
N ARG A 514 38.29 -50.82 96.20
CA ARG A 514 37.86 -49.43 96.48
C ARG A 514 37.33 -49.25 97.91
N LEU A 515 37.53 -48.05 98.48
CA LEU A 515 36.51 -47.07 98.94
C LEU A 515 37.26 -45.96 99.74
N VAL A 516 37.09 -44.67 99.43
CA VAL A 516 36.08 -43.74 100.00
C VAL A 516 36.06 -43.73 101.53
N GLY A 517 36.40 -42.58 102.15
CA GLY A 517 36.17 -42.39 103.59
C GLY A 517 36.84 -41.19 104.26
N GLY A 518 36.22 -39.99 104.19
CA GLY A 518 36.33 -38.95 105.22
C GLY A 518 36.92 -37.58 104.80
N ILE A 519 36.49 -36.44 105.35
CA ILE A 519 35.49 -36.21 106.43
C ILE A 519 34.93 -34.76 106.35
N LEU A 520 33.63 -34.59 106.71
CA LEU A 520 32.86 -33.38 107.12
C LEU A 520 32.97 -32.06 106.32
N GLY A 521 31.88 -31.31 106.08
CA GLY A 521 30.44 -31.45 106.38
C GLY A 521 29.70 -30.26 105.72
N GLY A 522 28.38 -30.14 105.59
CA GLY A 522 27.18 -30.80 106.15
C GLY A 522 26.12 -29.70 106.37
N GLY A 523 24.80 -29.86 106.23
CA GLY A 523 23.95 -30.93 105.72
C GLY A 523 22.50 -30.39 105.62
N GLY A 524 21.61 -31.02 104.86
CA GLY A 524 20.24 -30.52 104.65
C GLY A 524 19.41 -31.45 103.74
N SER A 525 18.52 -32.22 104.35
CA SER A 525 17.78 -33.36 103.79
C SER A 525 16.83 -33.03 102.62
N THR A 526 16.71 -33.98 101.66
CA THR A 526 15.49 -34.43 100.92
C THR A 526 14.53 -33.41 100.27
N GLU A 527 13.99 -33.57 99.06
CA GLU A 527 13.78 -34.83 98.29
C GLU A 527 13.52 -34.56 96.77
N SER A 528 13.78 -35.59 95.95
CA SER A 528 13.17 -35.89 94.63
C SER A 528 13.19 -34.88 93.45
N ALA A 529 14.12 -35.17 92.53
CA ALA A 529 13.89 -35.46 91.10
C ALA A 529 13.08 -34.48 90.20
N ALA A 530 13.77 -33.89 89.20
CA ALA A 530 13.78 -34.40 87.81
C ALA A 530 14.59 -33.50 86.84
N ASN A 531 15.13 -34.10 85.77
CA ASN A 531 15.59 -33.49 84.52
C ASN A 531 16.68 -32.39 84.57
N ALA A 532 17.92 -32.81 84.27
CA ALA A 532 18.94 -31.97 83.63
C ALA A 532 19.39 -32.67 82.34
N GLY A 533 19.09 -32.09 81.17
CA GLY A 533 19.51 -32.60 79.87
C GLY A 533 20.78 -31.91 79.40
N ALA A 534 21.90 -32.65 79.39
CA ALA A 534 23.17 -32.27 78.77
C ALA A 534 24.01 -33.53 78.59
N ASP A 535 23.78 -34.25 77.49
CA ASP A 535 24.38 -35.57 77.28
C ASP A 535 25.87 -35.47 76.93
N ASN A 536 26.68 -36.03 77.82
CA ASN A 536 28.11 -36.21 77.62
C ASN A 536 28.32 -37.55 76.89
N GLN A 537 28.34 -37.54 75.55
CA GLN A 537 28.70 -38.73 74.79
C GLN A 537 30.15 -39.11 75.10
N SER A 538 30.33 -40.31 75.66
CA SER A 538 31.64 -40.75 76.15
C SER A 538 32.54 -41.15 74.98
N PHE A 539 33.85 -41.02 75.14
CA PHE A 539 34.82 -41.52 74.16
C PHE A 539 34.64 -43.02 73.84
N ALA A 540 34.07 -43.79 74.78
CA ALA A 540 33.67 -45.17 74.56
C ALA A 540 32.54 -45.32 73.54
N ASP A 541 31.53 -44.44 73.56
CA ASP A 541 30.40 -44.46 72.61
C ASP A 541 30.87 -44.11 71.20
N LEU A 542 31.74 -43.10 71.07
CA LEU A 542 32.39 -42.75 69.80
C LEU A 542 33.26 -43.88 69.23
N TRP A 543 33.89 -44.69 70.10
CA TRP A 543 34.62 -45.90 69.69
C TRP A 543 33.70 -47.03 69.26
N VAL A 544 32.54 -47.20 69.93
CA VAL A 544 31.52 -48.18 69.54
C VAL A 544 30.89 -47.79 68.20
N ASP A 545 30.53 -46.53 68.00
CA ASP A 545 30.04 -46.02 66.72
C ASP A 545 31.07 -46.16 65.60
N PHE A 546 32.36 -45.90 65.87
CA PHE A 546 33.43 -46.13 64.90
C PHE A 546 33.55 -47.60 64.51
N LEU A 547 33.54 -48.52 65.48
CA LEU A 547 33.59 -49.97 65.21
C LEU A 547 32.36 -50.47 64.45
N LEU A 548 31.16 -50.02 64.83
CA LEU A 548 29.91 -50.35 64.12
C LEU A 548 29.96 -49.84 62.67
N LYS A 549 30.40 -48.60 62.46
CA LYS A 549 30.50 -47.98 61.14
C LYS A 549 31.59 -48.62 60.27
N GLU A 550 32.72 -49.02 60.86
CA GLU A 550 33.77 -49.76 60.14
C GLU A 550 33.29 -51.18 59.76
N THR A 551 32.48 -51.84 60.60
CA THR A 551 31.83 -53.11 60.21
C THR A 551 30.78 -52.92 59.11
N GLU A 552 29.96 -51.87 59.17
CA GLU A 552 28.92 -51.58 58.18
C GLU A 552 29.53 -51.21 56.80
N GLU A 553 30.60 -50.42 56.77
CA GLU A 553 31.30 -50.11 55.52
C GLU A 553 32.02 -51.34 54.91
N ARG A 554 32.48 -52.28 55.74
CA ARG A 554 33.08 -53.53 55.26
C ARG A 554 32.04 -54.45 54.62
N GLU A 555 30.87 -54.57 55.26
CA GLU A 555 29.73 -55.34 54.75
C GLU A 555 29.12 -54.72 53.48
N LYS A 556 29.01 -53.39 53.40
CA LYS A 556 28.56 -52.67 52.19
C LYS A 556 29.50 -52.80 50.99
N ARG A 557 30.81 -52.94 51.21
CA ARG A 557 31.78 -53.14 50.12
C ARG A 557 31.82 -54.59 49.62
N GLU A 558 31.44 -55.58 50.43
CA GLU A 558 31.36 -56.98 50.03
C GLU A 558 29.99 -57.35 49.39
N SER A 559 28.94 -56.54 49.60
CA SER A 559 27.57 -56.80 49.10
C SER A 559 27.19 -56.07 47.80
N ALA A 560 27.85 -54.98 47.42
CA ALA A 560 27.55 -54.20 46.20
C ALA A 560 28.28 -54.69 44.92
N GLY A 561 28.95 -55.83 44.99
CA GLY A 561 29.93 -56.30 43.98
C GLY A 561 29.43 -57.30 42.94
N THR A 562 28.12 -57.55 42.75
CA THR A 562 27.66 -58.49 41.71
C THR A 562 26.24 -58.24 41.14
N ARG A 563 26.14 -58.28 39.79
CA ARG A 563 24.97 -58.69 38.96
C ARG A 563 23.91 -57.67 38.50
N ASP A 564 24.30 -56.89 37.50
CA ASP A 564 23.67 -56.67 36.16
C ASP A 564 22.17 -57.03 35.88
N LYS A 565 21.48 -56.07 35.21
CA LYS A 565 20.38 -56.19 34.19
C LYS A 565 18.93 -56.61 34.52
N SER A 566 17.95 -55.70 34.31
CA SER A 566 17.10 -55.58 33.08
C SER A 566 15.69 -54.93 33.26
N MET A 567 15.22 -54.15 32.26
CA MET A 567 13.85 -53.62 31.99
C MET A 567 13.28 -52.54 32.97
N ASP A 568 12.93 -51.30 32.55
CA ASP A 568 11.83 -50.81 31.66
C ASP A 568 10.50 -50.65 32.46
N ASP A 569 9.69 -49.58 32.42
CA ASP A 569 9.54 -48.38 31.56
C ASP A 569 8.93 -47.18 32.36
N SER A 570 8.74 -46.02 31.70
CA SER A 570 7.67 -45.01 31.88
C SER A 570 7.91 -43.69 32.65
N HIS A 571 7.75 -42.59 31.89
CA HIS A 571 7.28 -41.23 32.22
C HIS A 571 8.19 -40.12 32.85
N ASP A 572 8.67 -39.27 31.93
CA ASP A 572 8.27 -37.85 31.74
C ASP A 572 9.04 -36.66 32.42
N ARG A 573 9.18 -35.60 31.61
CA ARG A 573 9.61 -34.19 31.83
C ARG A 573 11.05 -33.79 32.23
N SER A 574 11.56 -32.90 31.37
CA SER A 574 12.35 -31.67 31.63
C SER A 574 13.82 -31.73 32.06
N TYR A 575 14.67 -31.44 31.06
CA TYR A 575 15.67 -30.34 31.02
C TYR A 575 16.79 -30.18 32.06
N THR A 576 18.00 -30.01 31.49
CA THR A 576 19.23 -29.38 32.01
C THR A 576 20.11 -30.14 33.01
N ASN A 577 21.42 -30.28 32.68
CA ASN A 577 22.49 -29.68 33.50
C ASN A 577 23.92 -29.74 32.89
N SER A 578 24.80 -28.91 33.46
CA SER A 578 26.28 -28.86 33.40
C SER A 578 26.97 -28.36 32.09
N SER A 579 27.82 -27.31 32.03
CA SER A 579 28.88 -26.70 32.92
C SER A 579 30.29 -27.30 32.71
N PRO A 580 31.42 -26.61 33.05
CA PRO A 580 31.81 -25.18 33.07
C PRO A 580 33.21 -25.02 32.35
N PRO A 581 34.24 -24.17 32.70
CA PRO A 581 34.38 -23.00 33.59
C PRO A 581 35.23 -21.78 33.08
N HIS A 582 35.39 -20.76 33.95
CA HIS A 582 36.44 -19.69 34.03
C HIS A 582 36.51 -18.52 33.02
N SER A 583 36.38 -17.27 33.51
CA SER A 583 37.52 -16.36 33.82
C SER A 583 37.07 -14.89 34.05
N ASN A 584 37.92 -14.08 34.68
CA ASN A 584 37.68 -12.70 35.11
C ASN A 584 38.50 -11.65 34.32
N GLN A 585 38.13 -10.37 34.49
CA GLN A 585 38.93 -9.12 34.30
C GLN A 585 39.18 -8.49 32.90
N ARG A 586 38.36 -7.46 32.61
CA ARG A 586 38.69 -6.01 32.74
C ARG A 586 39.77 -5.32 31.84
N PHE A 587 39.25 -4.47 30.94
CA PHE A 587 39.79 -3.19 30.38
C PHE A 587 41.18 -3.12 29.70
N ARG A 588 41.22 -2.48 28.51
CA ARG A 588 41.70 -1.08 28.36
C ARG A 588 41.53 -0.47 26.95
N THR A 589 41.29 0.86 26.92
CA THR A 589 41.59 1.89 25.87
C THR A 589 41.53 1.52 24.37
N GLY A 590 40.89 2.28 23.46
CA GLY A 590 40.34 3.64 23.54
C GLY A 590 41.12 4.65 22.70
N THR A 591 40.72 4.87 21.44
CA THR A 591 41.04 6.06 20.62
C THR A 591 40.09 6.16 19.41
N VAL A 592 39.57 7.37 19.18
CA VAL A 592 38.86 7.87 17.97
C VAL A 592 39.89 8.51 17.00
N PRO A 593 39.58 9.10 15.81
CA PRO A 593 38.30 9.17 15.07
C PRO A 593 38.35 8.98 13.52
N ILE A 594 37.14 8.86 12.93
CA ILE A 594 36.61 9.49 11.69
C ILE A 594 37.53 9.69 10.46
N SER A 595 37.15 9.02 9.37
CA SER A 595 37.21 9.48 7.96
C SER A 595 36.44 8.45 7.10
N SER A 596 35.65 8.70 6.08
CA SER A 596 35.05 9.87 5.42
C SER A 596 34.39 9.30 4.15
N SER A 597 33.18 9.77 3.77
CA SER A 597 32.64 9.77 2.40
C SER A 597 32.76 8.52 1.48
N THR A 598 31.63 8.02 0.96
CA THR A 598 31.16 8.26 -0.44
C THR A 598 29.99 7.33 -0.81
N ASN A 599 29.05 7.84 -1.60
CA ASN A 599 27.99 7.10 -2.30
C ASN A 599 28.46 5.78 -2.94
N GLN A 600 27.59 4.76 -2.95
CA GLN A 600 27.28 4.06 -4.20
C GLN A 600 25.80 3.70 -4.28
N ASN A 601 25.25 3.87 -5.48
CA ASN A 601 23.88 3.59 -5.88
C ASN A 601 23.94 2.38 -6.82
N ILE A 602 23.45 1.21 -6.40
CA ILE A 602 23.31 0.03 -7.27
C ILE A 602 21.96 -0.62 -7.01
N SER A 603 21.20 -0.77 -8.10
CA SER A 603 19.91 -1.44 -8.16
C SER A 603 20.07 -2.95 -8.39
N SER A 604 19.19 -3.76 -7.81
CA SER A 604 18.96 -5.15 -8.24
C SER A 604 17.58 -5.67 -7.84
N LEU A 605 16.66 -5.69 -8.83
CA LEU A 605 15.60 -6.71 -8.89
C LEU A 605 16.17 -7.92 -9.68
N PRO A 606 15.73 -9.16 -9.40
CA PRO A 606 14.60 -9.71 -10.16
C PRO A 606 13.69 -10.74 -9.44
N ARG A 607 12.41 -10.75 -9.85
CA ARG A 607 11.61 -11.91 -10.36
C ARG A 607 11.91 -13.33 -9.79
N GLY A 608 10.96 -14.14 -9.30
CA GLY A 608 9.50 -14.02 -9.09
C GLY A 608 8.78 -15.40 -9.13
N TYR A 609 7.53 -15.46 -8.62
CA TYR A 609 6.48 -16.51 -8.79
C TYR A 609 6.52 -17.85 -8.03
N PHE A 610 5.28 -18.34 -7.76
CA PHE A 610 4.82 -19.62 -7.16
C PHE A 610 4.98 -19.78 -5.63
N GLN A 611 4.02 -20.32 -4.86
CA GLN A 611 2.65 -20.81 -5.16
C GLN A 611 1.73 -20.74 -3.91
N HIS A 612 0.44 -21.02 -4.10
CA HIS A 612 -0.65 -20.90 -3.11
C HIS A 612 -0.57 -21.90 -1.92
N SER A 613 -1.14 -21.51 -0.78
CA SER A 613 -2.10 -22.37 -0.06
C SER A 613 -3.16 -21.53 0.64
N GLU A 614 -4.41 -21.94 0.49
CA GLU A 614 -5.60 -21.32 1.09
C GLU A 614 -5.89 -21.94 2.46
N GLN A 615 -6.45 -21.18 3.41
CA GLN A 615 -7.41 -21.71 4.40
C GLN A 615 -8.23 -20.57 5.05
N LEU A 616 -9.36 -20.25 4.40
CA LEU A 616 -10.67 -19.90 4.98
C LEU A 616 -10.76 -19.06 6.28
N GLY A 617 -11.37 -17.88 6.14
CA GLY A 617 -11.88 -17.03 7.23
C GLY A 617 -12.99 -16.09 6.72
N SER A 618 -14.01 -16.66 6.10
CA SER A 618 -15.13 -15.91 5.48
C SER A 618 -16.11 -15.38 6.53
N GLU A 619 -16.48 -14.09 6.47
CA GLU A 619 -17.87 -13.62 6.58
C GLU A 619 -18.01 -12.11 6.26
N PHE A 620 -19.09 -11.76 5.52
CA PHE A 620 -19.58 -10.41 5.15
C PHE A 620 -18.81 -9.54 4.11
N SER A 621 -19.19 -9.75 2.84
CA SER A 621 -19.24 -8.74 1.76
C SER A 621 -20.71 -8.26 1.64
N THR A 622 -21.09 -7.05 1.19
CA THR A 622 -20.81 -6.47 -0.14
C THR A 622 -21.28 -5.00 -0.20
N VAL A 623 -20.50 -4.12 -0.84
CA VAL A 623 -21.00 -2.91 -1.52
C VAL A 623 -20.26 -2.79 -2.87
N PRO A 624 -20.94 -2.63 -4.01
CA PRO A 624 -20.28 -2.62 -5.32
C PRO A 624 -19.76 -1.23 -5.69
N LEU A 625 -18.54 -1.15 -6.21
CA LEU A 625 -18.07 -0.02 -7.01
C LEU A 625 -17.67 -0.50 -8.40
N THR A 626 -18.14 0.24 -9.40
CA THR A 626 -17.99 -0.04 -10.82
C THR A 626 -16.57 0.19 -11.30
N SER A 627 -16.02 -0.75 -12.09
CA SER A 627 -14.92 -0.47 -13.01
C SER A 627 -15.36 -0.83 -14.43
N SER A 628 -15.42 0.17 -15.30
CA SER A 628 -15.56 -0.02 -16.75
C SER A 628 -14.15 -0.07 -17.32
N SER A 629 -13.71 -1.25 -17.76
CA SER A 629 -12.55 -1.38 -18.64
C SER A 629 -13.03 -1.90 -19.99
N SER A 630 -12.67 -1.17 -21.05
CA SER A 630 -13.23 -1.32 -22.38
C SER A 630 -12.23 -2.01 -23.30
N ASP A 631 -12.34 -3.33 -23.46
CA ASP A 631 -11.61 -4.09 -24.48
C ASP A 631 -12.59 -4.74 -25.45
N SER A 632 -12.67 -4.20 -26.67
CA SER A 632 -13.48 -4.75 -27.77
C SER A 632 -12.70 -4.71 -29.09
N SER A 633 -11.74 -5.61 -29.23
CA SER A 633 -11.06 -5.88 -30.49
C SER A 633 -11.99 -6.64 -31.45
N LYS A 634 -12.11 -6.12 -32.67
CA LYS A 634 -13.09 -6.55 -33.68
C LYS A 634 -12.73 -7.90 -34.30
N LEU A 635 -13.72 -8.78 -34.48
CA LEU A 635 -13.69 -9.88 -35.44
C LEU A 635 -14.77 -9.66 -36.51
N LEU A 636 -14.34 -9.67 -37.77
CA LEU A 636 -15.19 -9.60 -38.97
C LEU A 636 -15.70 -10.99 -39.35
N PRO A 637 -16.95 -11.13 -39.81
CA PRO A 637 -17.36 -12.22 -40.70
C PRO A 637 -17.21 -11.81 -42.17
N ARG A 638 -16.67 -12.70 -43.00
CA ARG A 638 -16.92 -12.70 -44.45
C ARG A 638 -18.36 -13.14 -44.69
N TYR A 639 -19.17 -12.36 -45.40
CA TYR A 639 -19.37 -12.51 -46.84
C TYR A 639 -20.12 -11.30 -47.40
#